data_AF-I3M6C9-F1
#
_entry.id   AF-I3M6C9-F1
#
_cell.length_a   1.000
_cell.length_b   1.000
_cell.length_c   1.000
_cell.angle_alpha   90.00
_cell.angle_beta   90.00
_cell.angle_gamma   90.00
#
_symmetry.space_group_name_H-M   'P 1'
#
loop_
_entity.id
_entity.type
_entity.pdbx_description
1 polymer ?
#
loop_
_entity_poly.entity_id
_entity_poly.type
_entity_poly.pdbx_seq_one_letter_code
_entity_poly.pdbx_strand_id
1 'polypeptide(L)'
;MEIKEEGASEEGQHFLPTAQANETGGTQFTSIQKIPNEPQLEFILACKDLVAPVRDRKLNTVVQISVIHPAEQSLIRYSSTEIVEGTRDPLFLTGVTFPSEYPIYEETKIKLTVYDVKDKSHDTRSFLGFASFKVAELLKSKEQLLSLSLRTSDGGKVVGTIEVSVVKMGEIEDGETDHITTDVQGQKCALVYECTAPESVSGKDNLPFLNAVFKNPVCKLYRFPTSDNKWMRIREQMSESILSFHIPKELISLHIKEDLCRNQELKELGELSPHWDNLRKKVLTHCDQMVNMYQDILTELSKDAGSSFKSSSSKGEKTLEFVPVNLHLQRMHVHSPHLKDALYDVITVGAPAAHFQGFKNGGLRKLLHRFETERRNTGYQFIYYSPENTAKAKEVLSNINQLQPLIATHADLLLNSASQRSPDSLKNSLKMLSEKTELFVHAFKDQLVRSALLALYTARPGGILTKPPSPRSKAEESCPEDQPPRMKRQDSIPHHSDYDEEEWDRVWANVGKSLNCIIAMVDKLIERDGGSEGCSGGSKDGEKDPSLADSITSHPREDWYEQLSPLVLTLKDCMGEVVSRAKQSLTFVLLQELACSLPQCLTLTLRRDIVFSQALAGLVCGFIIKLHTSLHDPNFLQQLHTVGLIVQYEGLLSTYSDEIGMLEDMAVGISDLKKVAFKIIEAKSNDVLPVITGRREHYVVEVKLPTGMFESLPAQIKEGQLLRVHPVLFNVGINEQQTLAERFGDVSLQESINHENFELLKEYYATFMEKMPPDYISHFQEQTDLKGLLENLHQNIQAKKRKNVEIVWLAATICRKLNGIRFTCCKSAKDRTSMSVTLEQCSILRDEHQLHKDFFIRALDCMRSRQTQGALNDSDDPETGCLSDNKPTSRHFYPVALLLVSSHLLVVWLILSLALLLAKYQ
;
A
#
# COMPACT_ATOMS: atom_id res chain seq x y z
N MET A 1 26.73 -2.64 39.84
CA MET A 1 26.19 -3.77 40.62
C MET A 1 25.71 -4.80 39.61
N GLU A 2 26.26 -6.00 39.74
CA GLU A 2 26.42 -6.99 38.69
C GLU A 2 25.11 -7.49 38.08
N ILE A 3 25.19 -7.67 36.76
CA ILE A 3 24.21 -8.31 35.89
C ILE A 3 24.39 -9.82 36.08
N LYS A 4 23.32 -10.52 36.44
CA LYS A 4 23.31 -11.99 36.43
C LYS A 4 22.61 -12.46 35.16
N GLU A 5 23.41 -13.06 34.30
CA GLU A 5 23.00 -13.94 33.20
C GLU A 5 22.26 -15.15 33.75
N GLU A 6 21.14 -15.54 33.13
CA GLU A 6 20.70 -16.93 33.10
C GLU A 6 20.40 -17.30 31.65
N GLY A 7 21.08 -18.36 31.22
CA GLY A 7 21.23 -18.79 29.85
C GLY A 7 20.06 -19.60 29.30
N ALA A 8 20.14 -19.79 27.98
CA ALA A 8 19.24 -20.58 27.16
C ALA A 8 19.27 -22.07 27.51
N SER A 9 18.09 -22.69 27.54
CA SER A 9 17.80 -24.05 27.08
C SER A 9 16.39 -24.41 27.50
N GLU A 10 15.45 -24.52 26.56
CA GLU A 10 14.49 -25.63 26.53
C GLU A 10 13.71 -25.62 25.20
N GLU A 11 13.89 -26.70 24.44
CA GLU A 11 13.19 -27.00 23.20
C GLU A 11 11.69 -27.19 23.48
N GLY A 12 10.89 -26.16 23.19
CA GLY A 12 9.43 -26.24 23.20
C GLY A 12 8.92 -26.95 21.96
N GLN A 13 8.77 -28.27 22.02
CA GLN A 13 8.04 -29.04 21.02
C GLN A 13 6.64 -28.45 20.81
N HIS A 14 6.36 -28.06 19.56
CA HIS A 14 5.03 -27.73 19.08
C HIS A 14 4.09 -28.93 19.28
N PHE A 15 3.26 -28.91 20.33
CA PHE A 15 2.06 -29.73 20.38
C PHE A 15 0.98 -29.09 19.49
N LEU A 16 1.15 -29.26 18.18
CA LEU A 16 0.01 -29.51 17.31
C LEU A 16 -0.49 -30.92 17.66
N PRO A 17 -1.81 -31.19 17.77
CA PRO A 17 -2.26 -32.56 17.81
C PRO A 17 -1.95 -33.18 16.45
N THR A 18 -0.89 -33.97 16.39
CA THR A 18 -0.60 -34.89 15.31
C THR A 18 -1.83 -35.77 15.11
N ALA A 19 -2.33 -35.86 13.87
CA ALA A 19 -3.31 -36.87 13.50
C ALA A 19 -2.71 -38.26 13.68
N GLN A 20 -2.77 -38.80 14.90
CA GLN A 20 -2.56 -40.21 15.15
C GLN A 20 -3.86 -40.92 14.82
N ALA A 21 -3.84 -41.65 13.70
CA ALA A 21 -4.80 -42.69 13.41
C ALA A 21 -4.73 -43.75 14.52
N ASN A 22 -5.58 -43.61 15.53
CA ASN A 22 -5.93 -44.70 16.41
C ASN A 22 -7.34 -45.16 16.03
N GLU A 23 -7.42 -46.41 15.56
CA GLU A 23 -8.63 -47.15 15.33
C GLU A 23 -9.38 -47.37 16.66
N THR A 24 -10.26 -46.44 17.00
CA THR A 24 -11.34 -46.63 17.98
C THR A 24 -12.57 -45.88 17.49
N GLY A 25 -13.50 -46.60 16.86
CA GLY A 25 -14.87 -46.20 16.51
C GLY A 25 -15.16 -44.69 16.43
N GLY A 26 -14.64 -44.01 15.40
CA GLY A 26 -14.79 -42.57 15.25
C GLY A 26 -16.24 -42.17 14.97
N THR A 27 -16.85 -41.43 15.89
CA THR A 27 -18.11 -40.72 15.65
C THR A 27 -17.89 -39.74 14.51
N GLN A 28 -18.42 -40.05 13.32
CA GLN A 28 -18.31 -39.18 12.15
C GLN A 28 -19.24 -37.98 12.34
N PHE A 29 -18.70 -36.81 12.68
CA PHE A 29 -19.48 -35.58 12.83
C PHE A 29 -19.81 -34.96 11.48
N THR A 30 -21.03 -34.43 11.34
CA THR A 30 -21.50 -33.86 10.07
C THR A 30 -21.04 -32.40 10.00
N SER A 31 -20.12 -32.09 9.08
CA SER A 31 -19.63 -30.72 8.90
C SER A 31 -20.66 -29.84 8.19
N ILE A 32 -20.84 -28.62 8.67
CA ILE A 32 -21.58 -27.57 7.97
C ILE A 32 -20.82 -27.21 6.67
N GLN A 33 -21.55 -26.84 5.61
CA GLN A 33 -20.94 -26.43 4.34
C GLN A 33 -19.94 -25.29 4.57
N LYS A 34 -18.65 -25.57 4.36
CA LYS A 34 -17.57 -24.59 4.57
C LYS A 34 -17.41 -23.74 3.32
N ILE A 35 -17.76 -22.46 3.43
CA ILE A 35 -17.35 -21.44 2.47
C ILE A 35 -16.11 -20.75 3.06
N PRO A 36 -14.96 -20.76 2.37
CA PRO A 36 -13.75 -20.10 2.86
C PRO A 36 -13.99 -18.62 3.15
N ASN A 37 -13.47 -18.09 4.25
CA ASN A 37 -13.59 -16.69 4.65
C ASN A 37 -15.03 -16.15 4.84
N GLU A 38 -16.03 -17.03 4.90
CA GLU A 38 -17.38 -16.72 5.39
C GLU A 38 -17.67 -17.42 6.72
N PRO A 39 -18.49 -16.82 7.61
CA PRO A 39 -18.86 -17.45 8.87
C PRO A 39 -19.70 -18.71 8.61
N GLN A 40 -19.42 -19.80 9.35
CA GLN A 40 -20.13 -21.08 9.17
C GLN A 40 -21.58 -21.02 9.66
N LEU A 41 -21.86 -20.18 10.66
CA LEU A 41 -23.19 -19.99 11.20
C LEU A 41 -23.31 -18.56 11.73
N GLU A 42 -24.38 -17.88 11.33
CA GLU A 42 -24.77 -16.59 11.88
C GLU A 42 -26.23 -16.62 12.30
N PHE A 43 -26.54 -16.08 13.47
CA PHE A 43 -27.92 -15.92 13.93
C PHE A 43 -28.10 -14.70 14.82
N ILE A 44 -29.33 -14.24 14.91
CA ILE A 44 -29.77 -13.15 15.80
C ILE A 44 -30.74 -13.67 16.85
N LEU A 45 -30.87 -12.92 17.93
CA LEU A 45 -31.65 -13.29 19.10
C LEU A 45 -32.72 -12.25 19.40
N ALA A 46 -33.88 -12.73 19.85
CA ALA A 46 -34.94 -11.91 20.42
C ALA A 46 -35.59 -12.68 21.57
N CYS A 47 -35.96 -12.02 22.66
CA CYS A 47 -36.80 -12.64 23.68
C CYS A 47 -38.20 -12.01 23.69
N LYS A 48 -39.19 -12.81 24.08
CA LYS A 48 -40.58 -12.41 24.26
C LYS A 48 -41.09 -12.86 25.63
N ASP A 49 -41.95 -12.05 26.22
CA ASP A 49 -42.68 -12.36 27.46
C ASP A 49 -41.79 -12.73 28.66
N LEU A 50 -40.66 -12.05 28.84
CA LEU A 50 -39.76 -12.32 29.98
C LEU A 50 -40.43 -11.98 31.32
N VAL A 51 -40.40 -12.95 32.24
CA VAL A 51 -41.00 -12.83 33.56
C VAL A 51 -40.02 -12.19 34.54
N ALA A 52 -40.38 -11.02 35.08
CA ALA A 52 -39.58 -10.35 36.09
C ALA A 52 -39.68 -11.04 37.47
N PRO A 53 -38.58 -11.15 38.24
CA PRO A 53 -38.60 -11.73 39.59
C PRO A 53 -39.43 -10.91 40.60
N VAL A 54 -39.59 -9.61 40.35
CA VAL A 54 -40.33 -8.65 41.20
C VAL A 54 -41.41 -7.98 40.34
N ARG A 55 -42.64 -7.86 40.87
CA ARG A 55 -43.74 -7.17 40.18
C ARG A 55 -43.35 -5.71 39.88
N ASP A 56 -43.69 -5.24 38.68
CA ASP A 56 -43.46 -3.88 38.13
C ASP A 56 -42.02 -3.43 37.86
N ARG A 57 -41.01 -4.29 38.05
CA ARG A 57 -39.65 -3.96 37.60
C ARG A 57 -39.49 -4.20 36.10
N LYS A 58 -38.92 -3.23 35.39
CA LYS A 58 -38.45 -3.40 34.01
C LYS A 58 -37.10 -4.11 34.01
N LEU A 59 -36.92 -5.08 33.10
CA LEU A 59 -35.74 -5.95 33.05
C LEU A 59 -34.62 -5.33 32.22
N ASN A 60 -33.38 -5.60 32.62
CA ASN A 60 -32.18 -5.26 31.85
C ASN A 60 -31.55 -6.56 31.37
N THR A 61 -31.84 -6.96 30.15
CA THR A 61 -31.60 -8.34 29.71
C THR A 61 -30.28 -8.46 28.97
N VAL A 62 -29.50 -9.51 29.27
CA VAL A 62 -28.34 -9.95 28.48
C VAL A 62 -28.43 -11.45 28.24
N VAL A 63 -28.07 -11.89 27.04
CA VAL A 63 -27.98 -13.32 26.70
C VAL A 63 -26.52 -13.72 26.61
N GLN A 64 -26.14 -14.73 27.39
CA GLN A 64 -24.86 -15.41 27.30
C GLN A 64 -24.99 -16.64 26.42
N ILE A 65 -24.11 -16.74 25.43
CA ILE A 65 -24.05 -17.85 24.49
C ILE A 65 -22.90 -18.76 24.89
N SER A 66 -23.21 -20.03 25.12
CA SER A 66 -22.23 -21.07 25.41
C SER A 66 -22.36 -22.22 24.41
N VAL A 67 -21.24 -22.81 24.04
CA VAL A 67 -21.13 -23.90 23.06
C VAL A 67 -20.74 -25.16 23.80
N ILE A 68 -21.43 -26.25 23.49
CA ILE A 68 -21.10 -27.59 23.96
C ILE A 68 -20.63 -28.39 22.75
N HIS A 69 -19.32 -28.64 22.70
CA HIS A 69 -18.70 -29.38 21.61
C HIS A 69 -19.10 -30.87 21.71
N PRO A 70 -19.47 -31.54 20.59
CA PRO A 70 -19.99 -32.90 20.64
C PRO A 70 -18.95 -33.94 21.10
N ALA A 71 -17.65 -33.66 20.92
CA ALA A 71 -16.56 -34.55 21.36
C ALA A 71 -16.15 -34.38 22.83
N GLU A 72 -16.18 -33.15 23.36
CA GLU A 72 -15.62 -32.84 24.69
C GLU A 72 -16.71 -32.73 25.77
N GLN A 73 -17.97 -32.48 25.38
CA GLN A 73 -19.13 -32.23 26.25
C GLN A 73 -18.93 -31.12 27.31
N SER A 74 -17.81 -30.39 27.27
CA SER A 74 -17.53 -29.23 28.09
C SER A 74 -18.35 -28.03 27.62
N LEU A 75 -18.87 -27.25 28.58
CA LEU A 75 -19.63 -26.03 28.29
C LEU A 75 -18.66 -24.85 28.21
N ILE A 76 -18.37 -24.38 27.00
CA ILE A 76 -17.46 -23.25 26.78
C ILE A 76 -18.28 -21.98 26.59
N ARG A 77 -17.96 -20.93 27.34
CA ARG A 77 -18.56 -19.60 27.11
C ARG A 77 -18.01 -19.02 25.82
N TYR A 78 -18.90 -18.74 24.87
CA TYR A 78 -18.51 -18.26 23.55
C TYR A 78 -18.62 -16.74 23.44
N SER A 79 -19.80 -16.17 23.67
CA SER A 79 -20.05 -14.73 23.53
C SER A 79 -21.21 -14.25 24.42
N SER A 80 -21.51 -12.96 24.38
CA SER A 80 -22.66 -12.36 25.06
C SER A 80 -23.21 -11.23 24.20
N THR A 81 -24.53 -11.03 24.22
CA THR A 81 -25.18 -9.89 23.57
C THR A 81 -24.93 -8.59 24.33
N GLU A 82 -25.36 -7.46 23.77
CA GLU A 82 -25.49 -6.23 24.53
C GLU A 82 -26.60 -6.32 25.59
N ILE A 83 -26.62 -5.34 26.51
CA ILE A 83 -27.66 -5.23 27.54
C ILE A 83 -28.81 -4.40 26.97
N VAL A 84 -30.01 -5.00 26.93
CA VAL A 84 -31.23 -4.32 26.50
C VAL A 84 -32.06 -3.94 27.72
N GLU A 85 -32.24 -2.64 27.93
CA GLU A 85 -32.83 -2.09 29.15
C GLU A 85 -34.33 -1.84 29.03
N GLY A 86 -35.03 -2.03 30.15
CA GLY A 86 -36.35 -1.46 30.33
C GLY A 86 -37.50 -2.22 29.65
N THR A 87 -37.29 -3.45 29.17
CA THR A 87 -38.27 -4.19 28.36
C THR A 87 -38.39 -5.66 28.76
N ARG A 88 -39.56 -6.26 28.53
CA ARG A 88 -39.80 -7.71 28.66
C ARG A 88 -39.63 -8.46 27.34
N ASP A 89 -39.53 -7.70 26.24
CA ASP A 89 -39.38 -8.19 24.88
C ASP A 89 -38.09 -7.62 24.27
N PRO A 90 -36.91 -7.99 24.79
CA PRO A 90 -35.65 -7.45 24.31
C PRO A 90 -35.33 -7.97 22.91
N LEU A 91 -35.10 -7.03 21.99
CA LEU A 91 -34.55 -7.29 20.67
C LEU A 91 -33.07 -6.93 20.68
N PHE A 92 -32.21 -7.90 20.36
CA PHE A 92 -30.76 -7.70 20.36
C PHE A 92 -30.30 -7.23 18.98
N LEU A 93 -29.59 -6.11 18.96
CA LEU A 93 -28.94 -5.49 17.81
C LEU A 93 -27.68 -6.25 17.42
N THR A 94 -27.03 -6.96 18.35
CA THR A 94 -25.85 -7.80 18.05
C THR A 94 -26.22 -9.24 17.76
N GLY A 95 -25.70 -9.77 16.66
CA GLY A 95 -25.80 -11.19 16.29
C GLY A 95 -24.64 -12.02 16.81
N VAL A 96 -24.77 -13.33 16.67
CA VAL A 96 -23.73 -14.33 16.97
C VAL A 96 -23.18 -14.87 15.66
N THR A 97 -21.86 -14.87 15.52
CA THR A 97 -21.15 -15.28 14.30
C THR A 97 -20.07 -16.30 14.64
N PHE A 98 -20.07 -17.44 13.95
CA PHE A 98 -19.04 -18.47 14.09
C PHE A 98 -18.06 -18.40 12.91
N PRO A 99 -16.76 -18.12 13.12
CA PRO A 99 -15.76 -18.06 12.05
C PRO A 99 -15.62 -19.36 11.26
N SER A 100 -15.11 -19.28 10.02
CA SER A 100 -14.83 -20.43 9.15
C SER A 100 -13.91 -21.48 9.77
N GLU A 101 -13.03 -21.05 10.67
CA GLU A 101 -12.03 -21.91 11.33
C GLU A 101 -12.57 -22.56 12.62
N TYR A 102 -13.69 -22.06 13.16
CA TYR A 102 -14.25 -22.58 14.41
C TYR A 102 -14.87 -23.97 14.17
N PRO A 103 -14.59 -24.97 15.03
CA PRO A 103 -15.10 -26.34 14.86
C PRO A 103 -16.57 -26.45 15.31
N ILE A 104 -17.49 -25.98 14.47
CA ILE A 104 -18.93 -26.13 14.67
C ILE A 104 -19.50 -27.19 13.70
N TYR A 105 -20.33 -28.08 14.23
CA TYR A 105 -20.91 -29.23 13.53
C TYR A 105 -22.43 -29.21 13.69
N GLU A 106 -23.13 -29.99 12.88
CA GLU A 106 -24.58 -30.17 13.02
C GLU A 106 -24.97 -30.67 14.42
N GLU A 107 -24.12 -31.51 15.04
CA GLU A 107 -24.33 -32.08 16.36
C GLU A 107 -23.97 -31.13 17.51
N THR A 108 -23.31 -29.99 17.24
CA THR A 108 -22.94 -29.00 18.25
C THR A 108 -24.19 -28.44 18.92
N LYS A 109 -24.18 -28.40 20.26
CA LYS A 109 -25.30 -27.88 21.06
C LYS A 109 -24.98 -26.49 21.57
N ILE A 110 -25.86 -25.54 21.30
CA ILE A 110 -25.74 -24.15 21.75
C ILE A 110 -26.68 -23.96 22.95
N LYS A 111 -26.14 -23.46 24.06
CA LYS A 111 -26.89 -23.10 25.27
C LYS A 111 -26.98 -21.57 25.37
N LEU A 112 -28.20 -21.06 25.41
CA LEU A 112 -28.51 -19.64 25.59
C LEU A 112 -28.97 -19.43 27.02
N THR A 113 -28.26 -18.58 27.77
CA THR A 113 -28.57 -18.28 29.17
C THR A 113 -28.90 -16.80 29.31
N VAL A 114 -30.08 -16.50 29.84
CA VAL A 114 -30.62 -15.14 29.94
C VAL A 114 -30.47 -14.63 31.38
N TYR A 115 -29.93 -13.43 31.52
CA TYR A 115 -29.71 -12.77 32.81
C TYR A 115 -30.38 -11.40 32.85
N ASP A 116 -30.86 -11.02 34.04
CA ASP A 116 -31.23 -9.64 34.41
C ASP A 116 -30.04 -8.95 35.09
N VAL A 117 -29.58 -7.84 34.53
CA VAL A 117 -28.48 -7.03 35.04
C VAL A 117 -29.01 -6.03 36.06
N LYS A 118 -28.63 -6.22 37.32
CA LYS A 118 -29.09 -5.35 38.43
C LYS A 118 -28.27 -4.08 38.54
N ASP A 119 -26.95 -4.19 38.41
CA ASP A 119 -26.04 -3.06 38.39
C ASP A 119 -24.98 -3.21 37.31
N LYS A 120 -24.80 -2.17 36.51
CA LYS A 120 -23.80 -2.09 35.43
C LYS A 120 -22.39 -1.88 35.97
N SER A 121 -22.22 -1.20 37.11
CA SER A 121 -20.88 -0.93 37.67
C SER A 121 -20.23 -2.15 38.32
N HIS A 122 -21.04 -3.02 38.94
CA HIS A 122 -20.55 -4.21 39.65
C HIS A 122 -20.82 -5.54 38.92
N ASP A 123 -21.30 -5.51 37.66
CA ASP A 123 -21.66 -6.67 36.83
C ASP A 123 -22.51 -7.73 37.58
N THR A 124 -23.41 -7.28 38.45
CA THR A 124 -24.26 -8.18 39.24
C THR A 124 -25.44 -8.66 38.39
N ARG A 125 -25.37 -9.94 38.01
CA ARG A 125 -26.36 -10.61 37.14
C ARG A 125 -27.22 -11.55 37.96
N SER A 126 -28.54 -11.48 37.78
CA SER A 126 -29.47 -12.52 38.24
C SER A 126 -29.88 -13.40 37.07
N PHE A 127 -29.72 -14.71 37.24
CA PHE A 127 -30.19 -15.69 36.27
C PHE A 127 -31.73 -15.64 36.13
N LEU A 128 -32.21 -15.58 34.89
CA LEU A 128 -33.64 -15.66 34.58
C LEU A 128 -34.01 -17.06 34.09
N GLY A 129 -33.36 -17.54 33.03
CA GLY A 129 -33.63 -18.85 32.44
C GLY A 129 -32.63 -19.23 31.36
N PHE A 130 -32.70 -20.47 30.88
CA PHE A 130 -31.89 -20.97 29.78
C PHE A 130 -32.70 -21.77 28.78
N ALA A 131 -32.19 -21.86 27.55
CA ALA A 131 -32.65 -22.76 26.51
C ALA A 131 -31.44 -23.37 25.79
N SER A 132 -31.62 -24.49 25.11
CA SER A 132 -30.55 -25.09 24.31
C SER A 132 -31.11 -25.76 23.07
N PHE A 133 -30.39 -25.67 21.95
CA PHE A 133 -30.75 -26.27 20.67
C PHE A 133 -29.51 -26.89 20.01
N LYS A 134 -29.71 -27.85 19.09
CA LYS A 134 -28.63 -28.35 18.22
C LYS A 134 -28.58 -27.53 16.94
N VAL A 135 -27.38 -27.31 16.39
CA VAL A 135 -27.22 -26.55 15.15
C VAL A 135 -28.02 -27.16 13.99
N ALA A 136 -28.10 -28.50 13.90
CA ALA A 136 -28.92 -29.20 12.93
C ALA A 136 -30.41 -28.80 12.98
N GLU A 137 -30.95 -28.55 14.18
CA GLU A 137 -32.37 -28.19 14.37
C GLU A 137 -32.64 -26.80 13.79
N LEU A 138 -31.68 -25.88 13.95
CA LEU A 138 -31.78 -24.53 13.41
C LEU A 138 -31.70 -24.55 11.88
N LEU A 139 -30.71 -25.25 11.32
CA LEU A 139 -30.47 -25.31 9.87
C LEU A 139 -31.56 -26.08 9.09
N LYS A 140 -32.18 -27.10 9.69
CA LYS A 140 -33.24 -27.93 9.07
C LYS A 140 -34.65 -27.35 9.26
N SER A 141 -34.79 -26.25 10.01
CA SER A 141 -36.09 -25.61 10.20
C SER A 141 -36.56 -24.91 8.92
N LYS A 142 -37.87 -24.99 8.62
CA LYS A 142 -38.46 -24.49 7.37
C LYS A 142 -38.30 -22.98 7.16
N GLU A 143 -38.32 -22.22 8.25
CA GLU A 143 -38.21 -20.75 8.27
C GLU A 143 -36.82 -20.28 8.74
N GLN A 144 -35.88 -21.21 8.96
CA GLN A 144 -34.59 -20.92 9.59
C GLN A 144 -34.72 -20.16 10.93
N LEU A 145 -35.83 -20.37 11.63
CA LEU A 145 -36.24 -19.72 12.87
C LEU A 145 -36.60 -20.80 13.90
N LEU A 146 -36.04 -20.69 15.10
CA LEU A 146 -36.39 -21.51 16.25
C LEU A 146 -36.99 -20.65 17.35
N SER A 147 -38.11 -21.08 17.92
CA SER A 147 -38.72 -20.48 19.10
C SER A 147 -38.61 -21.45 20.27
N LEU A 148 -37.85 -21.08 21.31
CA LEU A 148 -37.49 -21.95 22.43
C LEU A 148 -38.03 -21.37 23.75
N SER A 149 -38.67 -22.20 24.56
CA SER A 149 -39.12 -21.78 25.90
C SER A 149 -37.95 -21.72 26.89
N LEU A 150 -37.76 -20.57 27.51
CA LEU A 150 -36.75 -20.36 28.55
C LEU A 150 -37.22 -21.00 29.87
N ARG A 151 -36.37 -21.83 30.47
CA ARG A 151 -36.66 -22.54 31.73
C ARG A 151 -35.73 -22.10 32.86
N THR A 152 -36.26 -22.09 34.07
CA THR A 152 -35.48 -21.87 35.31
C THR A 152 -34.48 -23.00 35.57
N SER A 153 -33.57 -22.83 36.53
CA SER A 153 -32.51 -23.80 36.85
C SER A 153 -33.04 -25.16 37.32
N ASP A 154 -34.25 -25.20 37.86
CA ASP A 154 -35.00 -26.41 38.25
C ASP A 154 -35.74 -27.08 37.06
N GLY A 155 -35.67 -26.51 35.85
CA GLY A 155 -36.25 -27.02 34.61
C GLY A 155 -37.78 -26.94 34.50
N GLY A 156 -38.48 -26.57 35.59
CA GLY A 156 -39.93 -26.69 35.71
C GLY A 156 -40.71 -25.47 35.23
N LYS A 157 -40.24 -24.25 35.51
CA LYS A 157 -41.00 -23.02 35.25
C LYS A 157 -40.54 -22.34 33.96
N VAL A 158 -41.49 -22.05 33.06
CA VAL A 158 -41.25 -21.23 31.86
C VAL A 158 -41.25 -19.76 32.26
N VAL A 159 -40.18 -19.05 31.87
CA VAL A 159 -39.92 -17.63 32.23
C VAL A 159 -39.91 -16.69 31.03
N GLY A 160 -40.28 -17.19 29.85
CA GLY A 160 -40.39 -16.45 28.59
C GLY A 160 -39.99 -17.33 27.41
N THR A 161 -39.90 -16.72 26.23
CA THR A 161 -39.51 -17.38 24.98
C THR A 161 -38.30 -16.68 24.39
N ILE A 162 -37.36 -17.43 23.81
CA ILE A 162 -36.24 -16.91 23.03
C ILE A 162 -36.35 -17.40 21.59
N GLU A 163 -36.29 -16.46 20.65
CA GLU A 163 -36.29 -16.69 19.22
C GLU A 163 -34.87 -16.59 18.67
N VAL A 164 -34.49 -17.56 17.85
CA VAL A 164 -33.18 -17.68 17.20
C VAL A 164 -33.42 -17.75 15.70
N SER A 165 -33.01 -16.73 14.95
CA SER A 165 -33.15 -16.69 13.49
C SER A 165 -31.79 -16.73 12.82
N VAL A 166 -31.60 -17.66 11.88
CA VAL A 166 -30.41 -17.68 11.02
C VAL A 166 -30.40 -16.41 10.17
N VAL A 167 -29.23 -15.83 10.01
CA VAL A 167 -29.04 -14.71 9.10
C VAL A 167 -28.17 -15.18 7.95
N LYS A 168 -28.69 -15.01 6.74
CA LYS A 168 -27.92 -15.06 5.51
C LYS A 168 -27.94 -13.68 4.86
N MET A 169 -26.77 -13.23 4.43
CA MET A 169 -26.65 -11.99 3.68
C MET A 169 -27.08 -12.24 2.23
N GLY A 170 -27.87 -11.33 1.66
CA GLY A 170 -28.31 -11.39 0.26
C GLY A 170 -29.61 -12.17 -0.03
N GLU A 171 -30.24 -12.83 0.96
CA GLU A 171 -31.58 -13.43 0.79
C GLU A 171 -32.67 -12.39 1.13
N ILE A 172 -33.51 -12.03 0.15
CA ILE A 172 -34.70 -11.18 0.34
C ILE A 172 -35.73 -11.96 1.15
N GLU A 173 -36.24 -11.39 2.24
CA GLU A 173 -37.42 -11.92 2.93
C GLU A 173 -38.63 -11.74 2.00
N ASP A 174 -39.04 -12.81 1.30
CA ASP A 174 -40.36 -12.90 0.67
C ASP A 174 -41.43 -12.96 1.78
N GLY A 175 -41.94 -11.79 2.17
CA GLY A 175 -42.93 -11.66 3.23
C GLY A 175 -43.79 -10.40 3.07
N GLU A 176 -45.05 -10.63 2.69
CA GLU A 176 -46.20 -9.72 2.58
C GLU A 176 -46.32 -8.89 1.29
N THR A 177 -46.95 -9.52 0.29
CA THR A 177 -47.66 -8.84 -0.80
C THR A 177 -48.84 -8.05 -0.25
N ASP A 178 -48.65 -6.76 0.05
CA ASP A 178 -49.77 -5.82 0.18
C ASP A 178 -49.84 -4.90 -1.05
N HIS A 179 -50.87 -5.13 -1.85
CA HIS A 179 -51.25 -4.34 -2.99
C HIS A 179 -51.69 -2.92 -2.58
N ILE A 180 -50.87 -1.90 -2.80
CA ILE A 180 -51.37 -0.54 -3.05
C ILE A 180 -50.54 0.10 -4.18
N THR A 181 -51.18 0.22 -5.33
CA THR A 181 -50.82 1.11 -6.44
C THR A 181 -50.85 2.57 -5.99
N THR A 182 -49.75 3.31 -6.14
CA THR A 182 -49.71 4.68 -6.70
C THR A 182 -48.27 5.23 -6.72
N ASP A 183 -47.90 5.79 -7.87
CA ASP A 183 -46.71 6.60 -8.13
C ASP A 183 -46.36 7.57 -6.97
N VAL A 184 -45.15 7.44 -6.42
CA VAL A 184 -44.42 8.55 -5.82
C VAL A 184 -42.95 8.40 -6.21
N GLN A 185 -42.45 9.34 -7.03
CA GLN A 185 -41.04 9.50 -7.39
C GLN A 185 -40.19 9.70 -6.12
N GLY A 186 -39.58 8.61 -5.64
CA GLY A 186 -38.56 8.61 -4.60
C GLY A 186 -37.19 8.90 -5.20
N GLN A 187 -36.89 10.18 -5.40
CA GLN A 187 -35.55 10.67 -5.70
C GLN A 187 -34.66 10.48 -4.46
N LYS A 188 -33.78 9.46 -4.51
CA LYS A 188 -32.54 9.34 -3.74
C LYS A 188 -31.67 8.25 -4.38
N CYS A 189 -30.77 8.71 -5.25
CA CYS A 189 -29.67 7.93 -5.79
C CYS A 189 -28.40 8.45 -5.12
N ALA A 190 -27.61 7.57 -4.53
CA ALA A 190 -26.31 7.91 -3.98
C ALA A 190 -25.42 6.65 -4.03
N LEU A 191 -24.69 6.51 -5.14
CA LEU A 191 -23.36 5.90 -5.21
C LEU A 191 -23.08 4.64 -4.37
N VAL A 192 -24.04 3.73 -4.38
CA VAL A 192 -23.86 2.31 -4.12
C VAL A 192 -24.08 1.66 -5.48
N TYR A 193 -23.03 1.26 -6.19
CA TYR A 193 -23.26 0.49 -7.42
C TYR A 193 -23.16 -1.00 -7.16
N GLU A 194 -24.36 -1.55 -7.01
CA GLU A 194 -24.85 -2.78 -7.61
C GLU A 194 -23.81 -3.90 -7.79
N CYS A 195 -23.60 -4.68 -6.73
CA CYS A 195 -23.37 -6.10 -6.96
C CYS A 195 -24.66 -6.64 -7.59
N THR A 196 -24.73 -6.74 -8.92
CA THR A 196 -25.40 -7.91 -9.48
C THR A 196 -24.57 -9.10 -9.00
N ALA A 197 -24.90 -9.64 -7.83
CA ALA A 197 -24.76 -11.08 -7.70
C ALA A 197 -25.86 -11.61 -8.61
N PRO A 198 -25.56 -12.09 -9.84
CA PRO A 198 -26.52 -12.96 -10.46
C PRO A 198 -26.68 -14.11 -9.47
N GLU A 199 -27.90 -14.29 -9.01
CA GLU A 199 -28.33 -15.57 -8.48
C GLU A 199 -27.72 -16.64 -9.40
N SER A 200 -26.89 -17.50 -8.82
CA SER A 200 -26.44 -18.80 -9.35
C SER A 200 -25.14 -19.00 -10.14
N VAL A 201 -24.27 -18.04 -10.50
CA VAL A 201 -23.02 -18.40 -11.25
C VAL A 201 -21.77 -17.56 -10.88
N SER A 202 -20.68 -18.28 -10.49
CA SER A 202 -19.26 -17.87 -10.34
C SER A 202 -18.64 -17.60 -8.96
N GLY A 203 -19.29 -18.01 -7.85
CA GLY A 203 -18.69 -17.95 -6.50
C GLY A 203 -17.50 -18.89 -6.24
N LYS A 204 -17.03 -19.70 -7.21
CA LYS A 204 -15.94 -20.66 -6.97
C LYS A 204 -14.54 -20.15 -7.34
N ASP A 205 -14.43 -19.25 -8.32
CA ASP A 205 -13.13 -18.80 -8.84
C ASP A 205 -12.64 -17.47 -8.21
N ASN A 206 -13.53 -16.68 -7.60
CA ASN A 206 -13.22 -15.37 -7.03
C ASN A 206 -12.67 -15.44 -5.58
N LEU A 207 -13.16 -16.37 -4.76
CA LEU A 207 -12.70 -16.53 -3.37
C LEU A 207 -11.21 -16.91 -3.23
N PRO A 208 -10.61 -17.79 -4.05
CA PRO A 208 -9.21 -18.17 -3.94
C PRO A 208 -8.23 -16.99 -4.02
N PHE A 209 -8.55 -15.97 -4.84
CA PHE A 209 -7.70 -14.80 -5.03
C PHE A 209 -7.61 -13.93 -3.76
N LEU A 210 -8.76 -13.56 -3.19
CA LEU A 210 -8.76 -12.77 -1.95
C LEU A 210 -8.19 -13.55 -0.77
N ASN A 211 -8.41 -14.87 -0.72
CA ASN A 211 -7.87 -15.73 0.33
C ASN A 211 -6.33 -15.84 0.28
N ALA A 212 -5.72 -15.59 -0.88
CA ALA A 212 -4.27 -15.54 -1.03
C ALA A 212 -3.65 -14.24 -0.46
N VAL A 213 -4.45 -13.19 -0.29
CA VAL A 213 -4.00 -11.85 0.15
C VAL A 213 -4.45 -11.54 1.57
N PHE A 214 -5.68 -11.92 1.92
CA PHE A 214 -6.32 -11.67 3.21
C PHE A 214 -6.59 -12.97 3.98
N LYS A 215 -6.22 -12.98 5.26
CA LYS A 215 -6.38 -14.13 6.16
C LYS A 215 -7.05 -13.73 7.47
N ASN A 216 -7.47 -14.77 8.21
CA ASN A 216 -8.02 -14.66 9.56
C ASN A 216 -9.18 -13.64 9.66
N PRO A 217 -10.24 -13.75 8.83
CA PRO A 217 -11.35 -12.82 8.90
C PRO A 217 -12.10 -12.95 10.22
N VAL A 218 -12.27 -11.83 10.91
CA VAL A 218 -13.11 -11.72 12.10
C VAL A 218 -14.37 -10.98 11.71
N CYS A 219 -15.52 -11.64 11.85
CA CYS A 219 -16.82 -11.07 11.51
C CYS A 219 -17.61 -10.72 12.77
N LYS A 220 -18.43 -9.67 12.66
CA LYS A 220 -19.49 -9.33 13.61
C LYS A 220 -20.75 -8.98 12.84
N LEU A 221 -21.89 -9.45 13.36
CA LEU A 221 -23.20 -9.21 12.77
C LEU A 221 -23.98 -8.21 13.64
N TYR A 222 -24.60 -7.25 12.97
CA TYR A 222 -25.46 -6.25 13.58
C TYR A 222 -26.78 -6.15 12.81
N ARG A 223 -27.82 -5.70 13.51
CA ARG A 223 -29.13 -5.40 12.94
C ARG A 223 -29.61 -4.07 13.50
N PHE A 224 -29.98 -3.14 12.62
CA PHE A 224 -30.46 -1.82 13.01
C PHE A 224 -31.75 -1.47 12.27
N PRO A 225 -32.64 -0.66 12.88
CA PRO A 225 -33.84 -0.19 12.21
C PRO A 225 -33.51 0.98 11.27
N THR A 226 -34.17 0.96 10.12
CA THR A 226 -34.21 2.04 9.14
C THR A 226 -35.36 2.99 9.46
N SER A 227 -35.41 4.14 8.79
CA SER A 227 -36.38 5.22 9.10
C SER A 227 -37.84 4.84 8.85
N ASP A 228 -38.09 3.81 8.06
CA ASP A 228 -39.41 3.21 7.80
C ASP A 228 -39.75 2.06 8.77
N ASN A 229 -38.94 1.88 9.82
CA ASN A 229 -39.01 0.79 10.81
C ASN A 229 -38.76 -0.62 10.26
N LYS A 230 -38.18 -0.74 9.07
CA LYS A 230 -37.65 -2.03 8.58
C LYS A 230 -36.25 -2.29 9.11
N TRP A 231 -35.82 -3.53 9.03
CA TRP A 231 -34.53 -3.93 9.59
C TRP A 231 -33.48 -4.08 8.50
N MET A 232 -32.38 -3.36 8.66
CA MET A 232 -31.17 -3.60 7.89
C MET A 232 -30.21 -4.50 8.67
N ARG A 233 -29.47 -5.33 7.93
CA ARG A 233 -28.47 -6.26 8.45
C ARG A 233 -27.09 -5.77 8.04
N ILE A 234 -26.15 -5.74 8.98
CA ILE A 234 -24.80 -5.23 8.77
C ILE A 234 -23.81 -6.29 9.22
N ARG A 235 -22.91 -6.70 8.33
CA ARG A 235 -21.76 -7.55 8.66
C ARG A 235 -20.49 -6.69 8.61
N GLU A 236 -19.84 -6.53 9.76
CA GLU A 236 -18.51 -5.94 9.86
C GLU A 236 -17.47 -7.05 9.84
N GLN A 237 -16.49 -6.95 8.96
CA GLN A 237 -15.41 -7.92 8.80
C GLN A 237 -14.06 -7.20 8.89
N MET A 238 -13.16 -7.72 9.71
CA MET A 238 -11.75 -7.31 9.73
C MET A 238 -10.87 -8.47 9.25
N SER A 239 -9.91 -8.21 8.37
CA SER A 239 -9.00 -9.25 7.85
C SER A 239 -7.56 -8.77 7.85
N GLU A 240 -6.65 -9.69 8.16
CA GLU A 240 -5.21 -9.45 8.15
C GLU A 240 -4.66 -9.56 6.73
N SER A 241 -3.65 -8.75 6.38
CA SER A 241 -3.08 -8.70 5.03
C SER A 241 -1.67 -9.28 4.99
N ILE A 242 -1.46 -10.38 4.25
CA ILE A 242 -0.15 -11.02 4.06
C ILE A 242 0.86 -10.06 3.39
N LEU A 243 0.34 -9.08 2.65
CA LEU A 243 1.14 -8.03 2.01
C LEU A 243 1.94 -7.19 3.01
N SER A 244 1.59 -7.23 4.30
CA SER A 244 2.37 -6.61 5.37
C SER A 244 3.83 -7.06 5.34
N PHE A 245 4.10 -8.34 5.07
CA PHE A 245 5.48 -8.86 5.00
C PHE A 245 5.97 -9.08 3.57
N HIS A 246 5.07 -9.43 2.65
CA HIS A 246 5.44 -9.69 1.26
C HIS A 246 6.03 -8.45 0.57
N ILE A 247 5.35 -7.30 0.66
CA ILE A 247 5.76 -6.07 -0.04
C ILE A 247 7.12 -5.55 0.47
N PRO A 248 7.40 -5.49 1.79
CA PRO A 248 8.73 -5.18 2.29
C PRO A 248 9.83 -6.10 1.76
N LYS A 249 9.60 -7.42 1.70
CA LYS A 249 10.60 -8.39 1.21
C LYS A 249 10.97 -8.12 -0.26
N GLU A 250 9.97 -7.91 -1.10
CA GLU A 250 10.18 -7.58 -2.52
C GLU A 250 10.90 -6.24 -2.69
N LEU A 251 10.50 -5.20 -1.95
CA LEU A 251 11.14 -3.89 -2.01
C LEU A 251 12.61 -3.93 -1.57
N ILE A 252 12.90 -4.58 -0.45
CA ILE A 252 14.28 -4.68 0.06
C ILE A 252 15.16 -5.44 -0.94
N SER A 253 14.64 -6.51 -1.56
CA SER A 253 15.34 -7.23 -2.64
C SER A 253 15.67 -6.33 -3.83
N LEU A 254 14.74 -5.46 -4.25
CA LEU A 254 14.99 -4.47 -5.30
C LEU A 254 16.02 -3.41 -4.88
N HIS A 255 15.93 -2.90 -3.65
CA HIS A 255 16.88 -1.93 -3.11
C HIS A 255 18.30 -2.48 -3.07
N ILE A 256 18.48 -3.74 -2.64
CA ILE A 256 19.77 -4.44 -2.66
C ILE A 256 20.31 -4.54 -4.09
N LYS A 257 19.47 -4.96 -5.05
CA LYS A 257 19.88 -5.08 -6.46
C LYS A 257 20.29 -3.73 -7.05
N GLU A 258 19.52 -2.67 -6.77
CA GLU A 258 19.81 -1.31 -7.21
C GLU A 258 21.13 -0.80 -6.63
N ASP A 259 21.33 -0.95 -5.31
CA ASP A 259 22.51 -0.46 -4.61
C ASP A 259 23.78 -1.24 -5.02
N LEU A 260 23.68 -2.56 -5.26
CA LEU A 260 24.77 -3.37 -5.80
C LEU A 260 25.17 -2.95 -7.23
N CYS A 261 24.19 -2.69 -8.09
CA CYS A 261 24.44 -2.18 -9.44
C CYS A 261 25.16 -0.83 -9.39
N ARG A 262 24.68 0.10 -8.54
CA ARG A 262 25.35 1.40 -8.34
C ARG A 262 26.78 1.25 -7.82
N ASN A 263 27.02 0.34 -6.88
CA ASN A 263 28.37 0.09 -6.36
C ASN A 263 29.30 -0.45 -7.45
N GLN A 264 28.79 -1.27 -8.36
CA GLN A 264 29.55 -1.75 -9.52
C GLN A 264 29.88 -0.61 -10.49
N GLU A 265 28.90 0.23 -10.82
CA GLU A 265 29.12 1.41 -11.68
C GLU A 265 30.16 2.38 -11.08
N LEU A 266 30.14 2.58 -9.76
CA LEU A 266 31.14 3.40 -9.06
C LEU A 266 32.56 2.80 -9.16
N LYS A 267 32.68 1.47 -9.10
CA LYS A 267 33.98 0.77 -9.27
C LYS A 267 34.49 0.92 -10.71
N GLU A 268 33.60 0.98 -11.69
CA GLU A 268 33.90 1.10 -13.13
C GLU A 268 34.20 2.53 -13.60
N LEU A 269 34.26 3.53 -12.71
CA LEU A 269 34.62 4.93 -13.02
C LEU A 269 36.03 5.12 -13.61
N GLY A 270 36.88 4.09 -13.59
CA GLY A 270 38.25 4.13 -14.07
C GLY A 270 39.22 4.77 -13.09
N GLU A 271 40.35 5.28 -13.61
CA GLU A 271 41.39 5.93 -12.82
C GLU A 271 40.98 7.36 -12.44
N LEU A 272 41.05 7.67 -11.15
CA LEU A 272 40.78 8.98 -10.57
C LEU A 272 42.02 9.47 -9.81
N SER A 273 42.14 10.77 -9.57
CA SER A 273 43.21 11.31 -8.73
C SER A 273 43.15 10.72 -7.30
N PRO A 274 44.26 10.68 -6.55
CA PRO A 274 44.29 10.05 -5.22
C PRO A 274 43.23 10.59 -4.24
N HIS A 275 42.89 11.87 -4.35
CA HIS A 275 41.83 12.48 -3.54
C HIS A 275 40.45 11.87 -3.85
N TRP A 276 40.07 11.84 -5.14
CA TRP A 276 38.79 11.31 -5.60
C TRP A 276 38.69 9.79 -5.45
N ASP A 277 39.79 9.07 -5.61
CA ASP A 277 39.81 7.62 -5.41
C ASP A 277 39.63 7.24 -3.93
N ASN A 278 40.28 7.97 -3.01
CA ASN A 278 40.05 7.78 -1.58
C ASN A 278 38.60 8.08 -1.18
N LEU A 279 38.00 9.10 -1.79
CA LEU A 279 36.60 9.43 -1.57
C LEU A 279 35.67 8.36 -2.13
N ARG A 280 35.92 7.88 -3.36
CA ARG A 280 35.22 6.73 -3.95
C ARG A 280 35.26 5.51 -3.03
N LYS A 281 36.43 5.16 -2.48
CA LYS A 281 36.56 4.05 -1.52
C LYS A 281 35.70 4.27 -0.28
N LYS A 282 35.72 5.47 0.31
CA LYS A 282 34.86 5.80 1.46
C LYS A 282 33.38 5.66 1.12
N VAL A 283 32.95 6.14 -0.06
CA VAL A 283 31.56 6.02 -0.52
C VAL A 283 31.16 4.56 -0.67
N LEU A 284 31.99 3.77 -1.35
CA LEU A 284 31.76 2.34 -1.53
C LEU A 284 31.64 1.60 -0.18
N THR A 285 32.53 1.87 0.77
CA THR A 285 32.47 1.24 2.10
C THR A 285 31.13 1.47 2.80
N HIS A 286 30.60 2.70 2.78
CA HIS A 286 29.31 2.98 3.43
C HIS A 286 28.12 2.44 2.61
N CYS A 287 28.20 2.42 1.29
CA CYS A 287 27.16 1.81 0.46
C CYS A 287 27.12 0.29 0.69
N ASP A 288 28.27 -0.37 0.78
CA ASP A 288 28.36 -1.80 1.12
C ASP A 288 27.81 -2.08 2.53
N GLN A 289 28.05 -1.19 3.51
CA GLN A 289 27.43 -1.29 4.84
C GLN A 289 25.89 -1.20 4.78
N MET A 290 25.34 -0.31 3.95
CA MET A 290 23.89 -0.24 3.75
C MET A 290 23.34 -1.51 3.11
N VAL A 291 23.99 -2.02 2.06
CA VAL A 291 23.59 -3.26 1.39
C VAL A 291 23.57 -4.43 2.38
N ASN A 292 24.61 -4.58 3.21
CA ASN A 292 24.66 -5.61 4.24
C ASN A 292 23.51 -5.46 5.24
N MET A 293 23.19 -4.23 5.66
CA MET A 293 22.05 -3.98 6.56
C MET A 293 20.70 -4.37 5.93
N TYR A 294 20.48 -4.07 4.65
CA TYR A 294 19.27 -4.54 3.95
C TYR A 294 19.23 -6.07 3.85
N GLN A 295 20.35 -6.71 3.56
CA GLN A 295 20.47 -8.17 3.50
C GLN A 295 20.14 -8.80 4.86
N ASP A 296 20.71 -8.28 5.95
CA ASP A 296 20.43 -8.74 7.31
C ASP A 296 18.94 -8.63 7.62
N ILE A 297 18.31 -7.48 7.36
CA ILE A 297 16.87 -7.27 7.58
C ILE A 297 16.04 -8.25 6.74
N LEU A 298 16.40 -8.47 5.47
CA LEU A 298 15.70 -9.41 4.59
C LEU A 298 15.79 -10.86 5.12
N THR A 299 16.95 -11.26 5.64
CA THR A 299 17.13 -12.60 6.21
C THR A 299 16.29 -12.79 7.48
N GLU A 300 16.23 -11.78 8.36
CA GLU A 300 15.39 -11.84 9.56
C GLU A 300 13.90 -11.86 9.21
N LEU A 301 13.44 -10.98 8.30
CA LEU A 301 12.05 -10.98 7.83
C LEU A 301 11.64 -12.30 7.17
N SER A 302 12.60 -13.02 6.57
CA SER A 302 12.33 -14.31 5.94
C SER A 302 12.13 -15.45 6.94
N LYS A 303 12.65 -15.31 8.17
CA LYS A 303 12.42 -16.26 9.27
C LYS A 303 11.03 -16.10 9.88
N ASP A 304 10.47 -14.90 9.85
CA ASP A 304 9.14 -14.60 10.35
C ASP A 304 8.05 -15.14 9.41
N ALA A 305 7.57 -16.36 9.70
CA ALA A 305 6.48 -17.03 8.98
C ALA A 305 5.17 -17.14 9.79
N GLY A 306 5.17 -16.73 11.06
CA GLY A 306 4.07 -17.00 12.00
C GLY A 306 2.93 -15.97 12.04
N SER A 307 3.19 -14.69 11.75
CA SER A 307 2.18 -13.62 11.84
C SER A 307 1.92 -12.93 10.50
N SER A 308 0.66 -12.67 10.16
CA SER A 308 0.30 -11.99 8.91
C SER A 308 0.51 -10.47 8.95
N PHE A 309 0.69 -9.86 10.14
CA PHE A 309 0.88 -8.42 10.32
C PHE A 309 1.83 -8.09 11.49
N LYS A 310 2.40 -6.87 11.51
CA LYS A 310 3.22 -6.37 12.64
C LYS A 310 2.36 -5.75 13.72
N SER A 311 2.41 -6.32 14.93
CA SER A 311 1.67 -5.79 16.09
C SER A 311 2.18 -4.42 16.55
N SER A 312 1.28 -3.60 17.10
CA SER A 312 1.66 -2.29 17.67
C SER A 312 2.64 -2.34 18.86
N SER A 313 2.74 -3.47 19.58
CA SER A 313 3.74 -3.69 20.63
C SER A 313 5.15 -3.82 20.05
N SER A 314 5.26 -4.37 18.85
CA SER A 314 6.51 -4.61 18.11
C SER A 314 6.94 -3.42 17.25
N LYS A 315 6.29 -2.24 17.37
CA LYS A 315 6.59 -1.06 16.53
C LYS A 315 8.05 -0.60 16.63
N GLY A 316 8.68 -0.78 17.79
CA GLY A 316 10.07 -0.41 18.06
C GLY A 316 11.09 -1.50 17.75
N GLU A 317 10.71 -2.61 17.13
CA GLU A 317 11.65 -3.67 16.74
C GLU A 317 12.39 -3.29 15.45
N LYS A 318 13.72 -3.40 15.47
CA LYS A 318 14.59 -3.04 14.34
C LYS A 318 14.39 -3.94 13.12
N THR A 319 14.23 -5.24 13.32
CA THR A 319 14.06 -6.22 12.24
C THR A 319 12.76 -6.02 11.46
N LEU A 320 11.72 -5.52 12.13
CA LEU A 320 10.41 -5.26 11.56
C LEU A 320 10.23 -3.80 11.09
N GLU A 321 11.29 -3.00 10.98
CA GLU A 321 11.16 -1.55 10.71
C GLU A 321 10.44 -1.27 9.37
N PHE A 322 10.65 -2.10 8.34
CA PHE A 322 10.01 -1.95 7.02
C PHE A 322 8.54 -2.41 6.97
N VAL A 323 8.08 -3.15 7.98
CA VAL A 323 6.75 -3.77 8.01
C VAL A 323 5.74 -2.78 8.60
N PRO A 324 4.59 -2.53 7.94
CA PRO A 324 3.57 -1.61 8.44
C PRO A 324 2.93 -2.13 9.72
N VAL A 325 2.69 -1.23 10.68
CA VAL A 325 2.07 -1.59 11.96
C VAL A 325 0.56 -1.78 11.76
N ASN A 326 0.00 -2.89 12.24
CA ASN A 326 -1.45 -3.16 12.26
C ASN A 326 -2.16 -2.94 10.90
N LEU A 327 -1.60 -3.42 9.80
CA LEU A 327 -2.25 -3.36 8.49
C LEU A 327 -3.43 -4.35 8.39
N HIS A 328 -4.66 -3.83 8.29
CA HIS A 328 -5.88 -4.64 8.15
C HIS A 328 -6.86 -4.04 7.15
N LEU A 329 -7.65 -4.90 6.50
CA LEU A 329 -8.86 -4.53 5.78
C LEU A 329 -10.03 -4.52 6.77
N GLN A 330 -10.81 -3.42 6.81
CA GLN A 330 -12.10 -3.36 7.49
C GLN A 330 -13.19 -3.17 6.45
N ARG A 331 -14.10 -4.14 6.36
CA ARG A 331 -15.21 -4.20 5.41
C ARG A 331 -16.53 -4.15 6.16
N MET A 332 -17.42 -3.25 5.76
CA MET A 332 -18.81 -3.22 6.20
C MET A 332 -19.71 -3.63 5.03
N HIS A 333 -20.42 -4.74 5.18
CA HIS A 333 -21.43 -5.20 4.25
C HIS A 333 -22.82 -4.87 4.80
N VAL A 334 -23.60 -4.08 4.06
CA VAL A 334 -24.94 -3.64 4.47
C VAL A 334 -25.97 -4.23 3.52
N HIS A 335 -26.91 -4.98 4.08
CA HIS A 335 -28.09 -5.50 3.40
C HIS A 335 -29.32 -4.75 3.91
N SER A 336 -30.04 -4.08 3.01
CA SER A 336 -31.24 -3.31 3.34
C SER A 336 -32.43 -3.81 2.52
N PRO A 337 -33.65 -3.86 3.07
CA PRO A 337 -34.82 -4.40 2.35
C PRO A 337 -35.20 -3.65 1.06
N HIS A 338 -34.75 -2.39 0.93
CA HIS A 338 -35.12 -1.49 -0.16
C HIS A 338 -33.95 -1.06 -1.06
N LEU A 339 -32.72 -1.34 -0.63
CA LEU A 339 -31.50 -0.94 -1.34
C LEU A 339 -30.69 -2.19 -1.63
N LYS A 340 -30.02 -2.21 -2.79
CA LYS A 340 -29.08 -3.29 -3.12
C LYS A 340 -27.97 -3.38 -2.07
N ASP A 341 -27.43 -4.58 -1.92
CA ASP A 341 -26.30 -4.86 -1.03
C ASP A 341 -25.11 -3.94 -1.32
N ALA A 342 -24.57 -3.35 -0.26
CA ALA A 342 -23.50 -2.37 -0.33
C ALA A 342 -22.27 -2.83 0.44
N LEU A 343 -21.08 -2.68 -0.16
CA LEU A 343 -19.80 -2.97 0.46
C LEU A 343 -19.01 -1.67 0.66
N TYR A 344 -18.54 -1.45 1.89
CA TYR A 344 -17.69 -0.33 2.25
C TYR A 344 -16.37 -0.83 2.80
N ASP A 345 -15.28 -0.52 2.09
CA ASP A 345 -13.93 -0.94 2.47
C ASP A 345 -13.11 0.25 3.00
N VAL A 346 -12.44 0.03 4.12
CA VAL A 346 -11.46 0.95 4.70
C VAL A 346 -10.20 0.17 5.05
N ILE A 347 -9.05 0.63 4.56
CA ILE A 347 -7.77 0.06 4.97
C ILE A 347 -7.30 0.79 6.23
N THR A 348 -6.99 0.02 7.27
CA THR A 348 -6.44 0.55 8.51
C THR A 348 -4.98 0.20 8.62
N VAL A 349 -4.14 1.20 8.93
CA VAL A 349 -2.69 1.00 9.06
C VAL A 349 -2.10 2.04 10.00
N GLY A 350 -1.09 1.65 10.77
CA GLY A 350 -0.31 2.58 11.58
C GLY A 350 0.34 3.63 10.68
N ALA A 351 0.50 4.85 11.19
CA ALA A 351 1.15 5.91 10.44
C ALA A 351 2.55 5.45 9.96
N PRO A 352 2.84 5.51 8.65
CA PRO A 352 4.15 5.17 8.12
C PRO A 352 5.24 5.99 8.80
N ALA A 353 6.11 5.35 9.58
CA ALA A 353 7.10 6.04 10.41
C ALA A 353 8.27 5.13 10.81
N ALA A 354 9.46 5.72 10.93
CA ALA A 354 10.67 5.03 11.40
C ALA A 354 10.74 5.06 12.94
N HIS A 355 9.88 4.27 13.57
CA HIS A 355 9.73 4.23 15.03
C HIS A 355 11.02 3.89 15.79
N PHE A 356 11.84 2.99 15.25
CA PHE A 356 13.09 2.55 15.89
C PHE A 356 14.14 3.67 15.88
N GLN A 357 14.21 4.45 14.79
CA GLN A 357 15.11 5.61 14.68
C GLN A 357 14.69 6.81 15.56
N GLY A 358 13.41 6.89 15.93
CA GLY A 358 12.88 7.95 16.79
C GLY A 358 12.75 9.33 16.12
N PHE A 359 12.31 10.32 16.91
CA PHE A 359 11.82 11.62 16.40
C PHE A 359 12.41 12.84 17.13
N LYS A 360 13.45 12.67 17.95
CA LYS A 360 14.07 13.77 18.72
C LYS A 360 14.56 14.93 17.85
N ASN A 361 14.99 14.63 16.62
CA ASN A 361 15.50 15.62 15.65
C ASN A 361 14.46 16.01 14.59
N GLY A 362 13.19 15.67 14.80
CA GLY A 362 12.15 15.71 13.77
C GLY A 362 12.08 14.41 12.96
N GLY A 363 11.11 14.35 12.07
CA GLY A 363 10.93 13.31 11.06
C GLY A 363 11.45 13.72 9.68
N LEU A 364 11.13 12.89 8.70
CA LEU A 364 11.77 12.87 7.38
C LEU A 364 11.63 14.20 6.63
N ARG A 365 10.45 14.83 6.61
CA ARG A 365 10.24 16.13 5.94
C ARG A 365 11.21 17.19 6.43
N LYS A 366 11.35 17.34 7.75
CA LYS A 366 12.26 18.32 8.36
C LYS A 366 13.72 17.94 8.17
N LEU A 367 14.05 16.67 8.31
CA LEU A 367 15.41 16.17 8.12
C LEU A 367 15.91 16.37 6.68
N LEU A 368 15.06 16.12 5.67
CA LEU A 368 15.37 16.38 4.26
C LEU A 368 15.59 17.88 4.01
N HIS A 369 14.70 18.74 4.51
CA HIS A 369 14.85 20.19 4.33
C HIS A 369 16.13 20.72 4.99
N ARG A 370 16.46 20.25 6.19
CA ARG A 370 17.71 20.58 6.88
C ARG A 370 18.92 20.11 6.09
N PHE A 371 18.90 18.86 5.62
CA PHE A 371 19.98 18.28 4.82
C PHE A 371 20.22 19.07 3.53
N GLU A 372 19.18 19.45 2.81
CA GLU A 372 19.30 20.28 1.60
C GLU A 372 19.90 21.66 1.90
N THR A 373 19.51 22.27 3.03
CA THR A 373 20.02 23.57 3.46
C THR A 373 21.50 23.49 3.84
N GLU A 374 21.90 22.45 4.58
CA GLU A 374 23.31 22.20 4.94
C GLU A 374 24.16 21.92 3.69
N ARG A 375 23.63 21.17 2.72
CA ARG A 375 24.31 20.84 1.46
C ARG A 375 24.55 22.05 0.56
N ARG A 376 23.67 23.06 0.59
CA ARG A 376 23.89 24.33 -0.13
C ARG A 376 25.04 25.15 0.47
N ASN A 377 25.33 24.96 1.76
CA ASN A 377 26.35 25.73 2.49
C ASN A 377 27.75 25.09 2.47
N THR A 378 27.88 23.80 2.10
CA THR A 378 29.15 23.05 2.05
C THR A 378 29.91 23.15 0.72
N GLY A 379 29.60 24.12 -0.14
CA GLY A 379 30.18 24.32 -1.48
C GLY A 379 31.70 24.59 -1.56
N TYR A 380 32.46 24.43 -0.49
CA TYR A 380 33.89 24.73 -0.44
C TYR A 380 34.80 23.62 -1.00
N GLN A 381 34.28 22.42 -1.32
CA GLN A 381 35.09 21.27 -1.76
C GLN A 381 34.51 20.47 -2.95
N PHE A 382 33.28 20.74 -3.37
CA PHE A 382 32.56 19.97 -4.39
C PHE A 382 31.77 20.87 -5.34
N ILE A 383 31.55 20.42 -6.58
CA ILE A 383 30.59 21.07 -7.48
C ILE A 383 29.19 20.73 -6.98
N TYR A 384 28.44 21.73 -6.53
CA TYR A 384 27.06 21.54 -6.13
C TYR A 384 26.19 21.29 -7.37
N TYR A 385 25.74 20.05 -7.53
CA TYR A 385 24.64 19.73 -8.43
C TYR A 385 23.31 19.88 -7.68
N SER A 386 22.36 20.60 -8.26
CA SER A 386 20.99 20.69 -7.72
C SER A 386 20.33 19.30 -7.70
N PRO A 387 19.34 19.06 -6.82
CA PRO A 387 18.57 17.81 -6.83
C PRO A 387 17.91 17.51 -8.19
N GLU A 388 17.53 18.55 -8.93
CA GLU A 388 17.01 18.43 -10.30
C GLU A 388 18.07 17.89 -11.26
N ASN A 389 19.31 18.39 -11.16
CA ASN A 389 20.42 17.92 -11.98
C ASN A 389 20.81 16.47 -11.64
N THR A 390 20.77 16.07 -10.36
CA THR A 390 21.06 14.68 -9.98
C THR A 390 19.93 13.73 -10.35
N ALA A 391 18.66 14.16 -10.24
CA ALA A 391 17.52 13.41 -10.76
C ALA A 391 17.60 13.22 -12.28
N LYS A 392 17.93 14.29 -13.01
CA LYS A 392 18.13 14.25 -14.46
C LYS A 392 19.31 13.34 -14.86
N ALA A 393 20.41 13.34 -14.09
CA ALA A 393 21.52 12.40 -14.30
C ALA A 393 21.05 10.93 -14.19
N LYS A 394 20.25 10.60 -13.16
CA LYS A 394 19.68 9.26 -12.98
C LYS A 394 18.71 8.90 -14.12
N GLU A 395 17.90 9.85 -14.58
CA GLU A 395 16.98 9.68 -15.70
C GLU A 395 17.75 9.36 -16.99
N VAL A 396 18.77 10.16 -17.32
CA VAL A 396 19.61 9.94 -18.50
C VAL A 396 20.28 8.57 -18.40
N LEU A 397 20.85 8.20 -17.26
CA LEU A 397 21.43 6.86 -17.04
C LEU A 397 20.40 5.72 -17.24
N SER A 398 19.15 5.93 -16.82
CA SER A 398 18.06 4.97 -17.06
C SER A 398 17.74 4.86 -18.56
N ASN A 399 17.59 5.98 -19.25
CA ASN A 399 17.31 6.02 -20.68
C ASN A 399 18.42 5.34 -21.49
N ILE A 400 19.68 5.53 -21.10
CA ILE A 400 20.83 4.86 -21.70
C ILE A 400 20.70 3.34 -21.57
N ASN A 401 20.42 2.86 -20.35
CA ASN A 401 20.30 1.43 -20.08
C ASN A 401 19.11 0.78 -20.80
N GLN A 402 18.07 1.54 -21.15
CA GLN A 402 16.94 1.06 -21.94
C GLN A 402 17.18 1.14 -23.45
N LEU A 403 17.75 2.23 -23.95
CA LEU A 403 17.92 2.48 -25.39
C LEU A 403 19.09 1.70 -25.99
N GLN A 404 20.19 1.51 -25.25
CA GLN A 404 21.38 0.81 -25.74
C GLN A 404 21.07 -0.62 -26.21
N PRO A 405 20.37 -1.48 -25.43
CA PRO A 405 20.01 -2.84 -25.88
C PRO A 405 19.02 -2.84 -27.05
N LEU A 406 18.06 -1.89 -27.06
CA LEU A 406 17.06 -1.79 -28.14
C LEU A 406 17.72 -1.46 -29.48
N ILE A 407 18.64 -0.49 -29.49
CA ILE A 407 19.36 -0.11 -30.70
C ILE A 407 20.26 -1.24 -31.17
N ALA A 408 20.95 -1.95 -30.26
CA ALA A 408 21.72 -3.14 -30.61
C ALA A 408 20.84 -4.23 -31.25
N THR A 409 19.66 -4.48 -30.68
CA THR A 409 18.68 -5.45 -31.20
C THR A 409 18.18 -5.07 -32.59
N HIS A 410 17.83 -3.80 -32.80
CA HIS A 410 17.39 -3.32 -34.12
C HIS A 410 18.52 -3.35 -35.15
N ALA A 411 19.76 -3.09 -34.74
CA ALA A 411 20.92 -3.24 -35.60
C ALA A 411 21.16 -4.69 -36.02
N ASP A 412 20.94 -5.66 -35.11
CA ASP A 412 21.00 -7.09 -35.42
C ASP A 412 19.82 -7.54 -36.31
N LEU A 413 18.62 -7.00 -36.09
CA LEU A 413 17.46 -7.22 -36.97
C LEU A 413 17.69 -6.68 -38.39
N LEU A 414 18.40 -5.56 -38.53
CA LEU A 414 18.81 -5.02 -39.82
C LEU A 414 19.75 -6.00 -40.55
N LEU A 415 20.74 -6.55 -39.84
CA LEU A 415 21.65 -7.57 -40.39
C LEU A 415 20.92 -8.87 -40.76
N ASN A 416 19.97 -9.31 -39.94
CA ASN A 416 19.14 -10.48 -40.25
C ASN A 416 18.21 -10.24 -41.44
N SER A 417 17.70 -9.02 -41.60
CA SER A 417 16.90 -8.66 -42.78
C SER A 417 17.77 -8.61 -44.04
N ALA A 418 19.03 -8.21 -43.91
CA ALA A 418 20.00 -8.22 -44.99
C ALA A 418 20.36 -9.64 -45.44
N SER A 419 20.51 -10.59 -44.52
CA SER A 419 20.77 -12.00 -44.86
C SER A 419 19.56 -12.68 -45.53
N GLN A 420 18.35 -12.23 -45.23
CA GLN A 420 17.10 -12.72 -45.85
C GLN A 420 16.75 -12.04 -47.18
N ARG A 421 17.50 -11.01 -47.61
CA ARG A 421 17.27 -10.20 -48.84
C ARG A 421 15.83 -9.72 -49.02
N SER A 422 15.19 -9.29 -47.93
CA SER A 422 13.84 -8.74 -47.99
C SER A 422 13.89 -7.20 -47.92
N PRO A 423 13.62 -6.47 -49.03
CA PRO A 423 13.77 -5.02 -49.08
C PRO A 423 12.80 -4.29 -48.14
N ASP A 424 11.57 -4.78 -47.98
CA ASP A 424 10.57 -4.18 -47.08
C ASP A 424 10.93 -4.36 -45.61
N SER A 425 11.43 -5.54 -45.21
CA SER A 425 11.93 -5.79 -43.85
C SER A 425 13.17 -4.95 -43.55
N LEU A 426 14.05 -4.79 -44.54
CA LEU A 426 15.26 -3.98 -44.40
C LEU A 426 14.93 -2.49 -44.19
N LYS A 427 13.99 -1.93 -44.99
CA LYS A 427 13.50 -0.55 -44.82
C LYS A 427 12.82 -0.33 -43.47
N ASN A 428 11.95 -1.25 -43.06
CA ASN A 428 11.27 -1.15 -41.76
C ASN A 428 12.28 -1.24 -40.60
N SER A 429 13.25 -2.18 -40.66
CA SER A 429 14.30 -2.30 -39.65
C SER A 429 15.19 -1.07 -39.57
N LEU A 430 15.55 -0.49 -40.73
CA LEU A 430 16.33 0.76 -40.80
C LEU A 430 15.57 1.94 -40.20
N LYS A 431 14.27 2.07 -40.52
CA LYS A 431 13.42 3.13 -39.97
C LYS A 431 13.37 3.05 -38.44
N MET A 432 13.12 1.86 -37.90
CA MET A 432 13.12 1.64 -36.45
C MET A 432 14.48 1.95 -35.82
N LEU A 433 15.59 1.52 -36.45
CA LEU A 433 16.94 1.83 -35.98
C LEU A 433 17.21 3.34 -35.96
N SER A 434 16.81 4.06 -37.01
CA SER A 434 16.95 5.52 -37.11
C SER A 434 16.15 6.22 -36.02
N GLU A 435 14.87 5.91 -35.87
CA GLU A 435 13.99 6.51 -34.85
C GLU A 435 14.53 6.28 -33.42
N LYS A 436 14.99 5.06 -33.09
CA LYS A 436 15.57 4.80 -31.77
C LYS A 436 16.91 5.50 -31.56
N THR A 437 17.73 5.61 -32.60
CA THR A 437 19.01 6.34 -32.54
C THR A 437 18.78 7.85 -32.37
N GLU A 438 17.74 8.42 -32.99
CA GLU A 438 17.36 9.82 -32.78
C GLU A 438 16.90 10.09 -31.35
N LEU A 439 16.08 9.21 -30.76
CA LEU A 439 15.69 9.30 -29.36
C LEU A 439 16.90 9.22 -28.42
N PHE A 440 17.84 8.33 -28.73
CA PHE A 440 19.12 8.25 -28.02
C PHE A 440 19.90 9.56 -28.15
N VAL A 441 20.04 10.12 -29.36
CA VAL A 441 20.71 11.41 -29.58
C VAL A 441 20.04 12.55 -28.79
N HIS A 442 18.71 12.58 -28.75
CA HIS A 442 17.97 13.58 -27.99
C HIS A 442 18.23 13.49 -26.47
N ALA A 443 18.36 12.27 -25.94
CA ALA A 443 18.58 12.05 -24.51
C ALA A 443 19.91 12.62 -23.98
N PHE A 444 20.94 12.82 -24.80
CA PHE A 444 22.22 13.43 -24.38
C PHE A 444 22.44 14.87 -24.88
N LYS A 445 21.46 15.52 -25.52
CA LYS A 445 21.54 16.96 -25.85
C LYS A 445 21.45 17.87 -24.62
N ASP A 446 21.95 17.41 -23.48
CA ASP A 446 21.84 18.04 -22.19
C ASP A 446 23.15 18.72 -21.79
N GLN A 447 23.05 19.96 -21.34
CA GLN A 447 24.17 20.72 -20.77
C GLN A 447 24.77 20.01 -19.54
N LEU A 448 23.96 19.17 -18.86
CA LEU A 448 24.41 18.36 -17.75
C LEU A 448 25.51 17.35 -18.15
N VAL A 449 25.37 16.66 -19.27
CA VAL A 449 26.36 15.65 -19.70
C VAL A 449 27.70 16.32 -20.01
N ARG A 450 27.68 17.47 -20.68
CA ARG A 450 28.90 18.25 -20.96
C ARG A 450 29.60 18.71 -19.68
N SER A 451 28.84 19.28 -18.73
CA SER A 451 29.42 19.71 -17.45
C SER A 451 29.94 18.54 -16.60
N ALA A 452 29.26 17.38 -16.63
CA ALA A 452 29.70 16.16 -15.98
C ALA A 452 31.00 15.60 -16.59
N LEU A 453 31.12 15.62 -17.92
CA LEU A 453 32.32 15.19 -18.64
C LEU A 453 33.53 16.05 -18.28
N LEU A 454 33.36 17.37 -18.25
CA LEU A 454 34.40 18.30 -17.80
C LEU A 454 34.81 18.02 -16.35
N ALA A 455 33.83 17.84 -15.45
CA ALA A 455 34.09 17.53 -14.06
C ALA A 455 34.90 16.23 -13.90
N LEU A 456 34.53 15.16 -14.62
CA LEU A 456 35.28 13.90 -14.59
C LEU A 456 36.69 14.05 -15.15
N TYR A 457 36.87 14.79 -16.25
CA TYR A 457 38.18 15.04 -16.85
C TYR A 457 39.14 15.70 -15.85
N THR A 458 38.69 16.76 -15.16
CA THR A 458 39.50 17.44 -14.14
C THR A 458 39.83 16.56 -12.92
N ALA A 459 39.02 15.53 -12.67
CA ALA A 459 39.22 14.59 -11.59
C ALA A 459 40.23 13.48 -11.92
N ARG A 460 40.60 13.30 -13.19
CA ARG A 460 41.60 12.29 -13.62
C ARG A 460 43.03 12.80 -13.40
N PRO A 461 44.02 11.89 -13.18
CA PRO A 461 45.41 12.27 -12.89
C PRO A 461 46.07 13.19 -13.94
N GLY A 462 45.66 13.09 -15.21
CA GLY A 462 46.19 13.90 -16.31
C GLY A 462 45.71 15.36 -16.35
N GLY A 463 44.59 15.70 -15.70
CA GLY A 463 44.00 17.05 -15.74
C GLY A 463 44.71 18.09 -14.85
N ILE A 464 45.72 17.67 -14.07
CA ILE A 464 46.42 18.53 -13.08
C ILE A 464 47.84 18.93 -13.56
N LEU A 465 48.28 18.48 -14.73
CA LEU A 465 49.66 18.67 -15.20
C LEU A 465 49.72 19.27 -16.60
N THR A 466 49.64 20.60 -16.72
CA THR A 466 50.48 21.38 -17.66
C THR A 466 50.55 22.86 -17.24
N LYS A 467 51.40 23.20 -16.26
CA LYS A 467 52.08 24.49 -16.29
C LYS A 467 53.56 24.25 -16.55
N PRO A 468 54.10 24.57 -17.74
CA PRO A 468 55.54 24.54 -17.94
C PRO A 468 56.19 25.61 -17.04
N PRO A 469 57.35 25.33 -16.42
CA PRO A 469 58.04 26.30 -15.59
C PRO A 469 58.61 27.42 -16.47
N SER A 470 58.19 28.66 -16.23
CA SER A 470 58.84 29.83 -16.80
C SER A 470 60.27 29.96 -16.24
N PRO A 471 61.27 30.37 -17.06
CA PRO A 471 62.67 30.37 -16.65
C PRO A 471 62.96 31.47 -15.62
N ARG A 472 63.81 31.12 -14.65
CA ARG A 472 64.26 31.91 -13.49
C ARG A 472 64.89 33.25 -13.88
N SER A 473 64.54 34.31 -13.14
CA SER A 473 65.43 35.44 -12.84
C SER A 473 65.72 35.47 -11.33
N LYS A 474 67.01 35.47 -10.97
CA LYS A 474 67.53 35.45 -9.60
C LYS A 474 67.26 36.77 -8.85
N ALA A 475 66.88 36.68 -7.57
CA ALA A 475 67.35 37.53 -6.47
C ALA A 475 66.95 36.87 -5.12
N GLU A 476 67.80 37.04 -4.12
CA GLU A 476 67.90 36.24 -2.89
C GLU A 476 66.89 36.63 -1.77
N GLU A 477 66.74 35.68 -0.83
CA GLU A 477 66.63 35.84 0.65
C GLU A 477 65.40 35.30 1.39
N SER A 478 65.69 34.28 2.22
CA SER A 478 65.12 33.93 3.53
C SER A 478 63.75 33.23 3.65
N CYS A 479 63.79 32.04 4.28
CA CYS A 479 62.71 31.39 5.02
C CYS A 479 63.22 31.25 6.49
N PRO A 480 62.37 31.28 7.54
CA PRO A 480 61.51 30.12 7.79
C PRO A 480 60.09 30.37 8.39
N GLU A 481 59.22 29.42 8.04
CA GLU A 481 58.14 28.74 8.79
C GLU A 481 56.76 29.35 9.11
N ASP A 482 55.77 28.47 8.89
CA ASP A 482 54.40 28.36 9.41
C ASP A 482 53.30 29.36 9.01
N GLN A 483 52.69 29.11 7.84
CA GLN A 483 51.24 29.27 7.64
C GLN A 483 50.66 28.17 6.72
N PRO A 484 49.50 27.57 7.05
CA PRO A 484 48.82 26.63 6.16
C PRO A 484 48.33 27.35 4.89
N PRO A 485 48.26 26.68 3.73
CA PRO A 485 47.91 27.35 2.48
C PRO A 485 46.44 27.78 2.49
N ARG A 486 46.20 29.09 2.33
CA ARG A 486 44.87 29.66 2.08
C ARG A 486 44.32 29.16 0.74
N MET A 487 43.32 28.29 0.78
CA MET A 487 42.52 27.89 -0.38
C MET A 487 41.82 29.09 -1.02
N LYS A 488 41.99 29.26 -2.35
CA LYS A 488 41.25 30.23 -3.17
C LYS A 488 39.86 29.67 -3.54
N ARG A 489 38.84 30.53 -3.52
CA ARG A 489 37.45 30.29 -3.99
C ARG A 489 37.41 29.62 -5.37
N GLN A 490 36.65 28.53 -5.49
CA GLN A 490 36.18 27.95 -6.76
C GLN A 490 34.64 28.01 -6.78
N ASP A 491 34.10 29.22 -6.82
CA ASP A 491 32.64 29.48 -6.89
C ASP A 491 32.12 29.44 -8.35
N SER A 492 32.83 28.81 -9.28
CA SER A 492 32.50 28.85 -10.71
C SER A 492 32.99 27.59 -11.43
N ILE A 493 32.23 27.15 -12.44
CA ILE A 493 32.64 26.13 -13.42
C ILE A 493 34.09 26.45 -13.85
N PRO A 494 35.03 25.49 -13.78
CA PRO A 494 36.42 25.76 -14.16
C PRO A 494 36.50 26.31 -15.59
N HIS A 495 37.13 27.46 -15.78
CA HIS A 495 37.26 28.09 -17.10
C HIS A 495 38.15 27.23 -18.04
N HIS A 496 37.49 26.54 -18.98
CA HIS A 496 37.78 26.22 -20.40
C HIS A 496 39.20 26.14 -21.00
N SER A 497 40.34 26.17 -20.29
CA SER A 497 41.62 26.25 -21.03
C SER A 497 42.17 24.92 -21.58
N ASP A 498 41.86 23.77 -20.96
CA ASP A 498 42.58 22.51 -21.25
C ASP A 498 41.67 21.31 -21.62
N TYR A 499 40.34 21.48 -21.64
CA TYR A 499 39.41 20.43 -22.08
C TYR A 499 39.09 20.62 -23.55
N ASP A 500 39.45 19.63 -24.38
CA ASP A 500 39.12 19.62 -25.80
C ASP A 500 37.62 19.31 -25.98
N GLU A 501 36.77 20.36 -25.94
CA GLU A 501 35.34 20.24 -26.22
C GLU A 501 35.06 19.61 -27.60
N GLU A 502 36.00 19.76 -28.55
CA GLU A 502 35.89 19.13 -29.86
C GLU A 502 36.04 17.61 -29.79
N GLU A 503 36.66 17.03 -28.76
CA GLU A 503 36.79 15.57 -28.65
C GLU A 503 35.45 14.89 -28.38
N TRP A 504 34.65 15.42 -27.45
CA TRP A 504 33.29 14.93 -27.21
C TRP A 504 32.40 15.18 -28.43
N ASP A 505 32.45 16.37 -29.02
CA ASP A 505 31.63 16.69 -30.19
C ASP A 505 32.06 15.84 -31.42
N ARG A 506 33.33 15.44 -31.54
CA ARG A 506 33.82 14.48 -32.55
C ARG A 506 33.27 13.07 -32.31
N VAL A 507 33.40 12.53 -31.10
CA VAL A 507 32.88 11.19 -30.73
C VAL A 507 31.35 11.15 -30.88
N TRP A 508 30.68 12.21 -30.46
CA TRP A 508 29.23 12.39 -30.62
C TRP A 508 28.81 12.47 -32.09
N ALA A 509 29.53 13.23 -32.93
CA ALA A 509 29.25 13.35 -34.36
C ALA A 509 29.45 12.03 -35.13
N ASN A 510 30.31 11.13 -34.64
CA ASN A 510 30.57 9.84 -35.28
C ASN A 510 29.34 8.91 -35.23
N VAL A 511 28.49 8.99 -34.20
CA VAL A 511 27.24 8.21 -34.13
C VAL A 511 26.30 8.59 -35.28
N GLY A 512 26.09 9.90 -35.51
CA GLY A 512 25.26 10.39 -36.60
C GLY A 512 25.86 10.08 -37.99
N LYS A 513 27.19 10.21 -38.15
CA LYS A 513 27.87 9.83 -39.39
C LYS A 513 27.73 8.33 -39.69
N SER A 514 27.90 7.48 -38.68
CA SER A 514 27.78 6.03 -38.83
C SER A 514 26.36 5.60 -39.23
N LEU A 515 25.32 6.20 -38.60
CA LEU A 515 23.94 5.97 -39.00
C LEU A 515 23.67 6.40 -40.45
N ASN A 516 24.15 7.58 -40.85
CA ASN A 516 24.00 8.07 -42.23
C ASN A 516 24.70 7.17 -43.25
N CYS A 517 25.86 6.59 -42.92
CA CYS A 517 26.53 5.60 -43.77
C CYS A 517 25.68 4.33 -43.95
N ILE A 518 25.01 3.86 -42.89
CA ILE A 518 24.10 2.70 -42.96
C ILE A 518 22.89 3.03 -43.84
N ILE A 519 22.27 4.20 -43.65
CA ILE A 519 21.13 4.64 -44.47
C ILE A 519 21.52 4.67 -45.95
N ALA A 520 22.63 5.34 -46.29
CA ALA A 520 23.10 5.44 -47.66
C ALA A 520 23.45 4.08 -48.28
N MET A 521 23.99 3.14 -47.49
CA MET A 521 24.29 1.79 -47.96
C MET A 521 23.01 0.98 -48.21
N VAL A 522 22.03 1.06 -47.32
CA VAL A 522 20.74 0.38 -47.47
C VAL A 522 20.00 0.91 -48.71
N ASP A 523 19.96 2.23 -48.90
CA ASP A 523 19.34 2.83 -50.10
C ASP A 523 20.03 2.35 -51.39
N LYS A 524 21.37 2.31 -51.40
CA LYS A 524 22.15 1.80 -52.53
C LYS A 524 21.89 0.31 -52.81
N LEU A 525 21.72 -0.51 -51.77
CA LEU A 525 21.41 -1.95 -51.92
C LEU A 525 20.01 -2.16 -52.50
N ILE A 526 19.03 -1.35 -52.09
CA ILE A 526 17.65 -1.40 -52.58
C ILE A 526 17.55 -0.93 -54.03
N GLU A 527 18.24 0.16 -54.39
CA GLU A 527 18.29 0.67 -55.76
C GLU A 527 18.91 -0.35 -56.73
N ARG A 528 19.92 -1.11 -56.26
CA ARG A 528 20.64 -2.10 -57.06
C ARG A 528 19.85 -3.38 -57.30
N ASP A 529 18.91 -3.72 -56.41
CA ASP A 529 18.00 -4.85 -56.56
C ASP A 529 16.84 -4.52 -57.51
N GLY A 530 16.28 -3.30 -57.41
CA GLY A 530 15.23 -2.82 -58.32
C GLY A 530 15.69 -2.61 -59.78
N GLY A 531 17.00 -2.46 -60.01
CA GLY A 531 17.57 -2.29 -61.36
C GLY A 531 17.79 -3.58 -62.15
N SER A 532 17.68 -4.75 -61.52
CA SER A 532 18.03 -6.03 -62.16
C SER A 532 16.85 -6.77 -62.82
N GLU A 533 15.62 -6.26 -62.74
CA GLU A 533 14.43 -6.86 -63.38
C GLU A 533 13.97 -6.13 -64.67
N GLY A 534 14.72 -5.13 -65.15
CA GLY A 534 14.28 -4.23 -66.22
C GLY A 534 15.02 -4.30 -67.56
N CYS A 535 15.50 -5.47 -68.02
CA CYS A 535 16.13 -5.58 -69.35
C CYS A 535 15.97 -6.97 -69.99
N SER A 536 14.74 -7.32 -70.37
CA SER A 536 14.47 -8.41 -71.33
C SER A 536 13.32 -8.00 -72.25
N GLY A 537 13.68 -7.27 -73.31
CA GLY A 537 12.72 -6.72 -74.26
C GLY A 537 13.33 -6.35 -75.62
N GLY A 538 13.83 -7.37 -76.34
CA GLY A 538 13.74 -7.49 -77.79
C GLY A 538 14.54 -6.53 -78.69
N SER A 539 15.62 -7.06 -79.30
CA SER A 539 15.88 -6.87 -80.74
C SER A 539 16.89 -7.89 -81.26
N LYS A 540 16.60 -8.37 -82.47
CA LYS A 540 17.08 -9.58 -83.13
C LYS A 540 18.45 -9.46 -83.82
N ASP A 541 18.98 -10.66 -84.09
CA ASP A 541 19.80 -11.11 -85.23
C ASP A 541 21.33 -10.87 -85.24
N GLY A 542 22.07 -11.98 -85.40
CA GLY A 542 23.32 -12.00 -86.17
C GLY A 542 24.54 -12.71 -85.55
N GLU A 543 24.58 -14.04 -85.65
CA GLU A 543 25.75 -14.94 -85.81
C GLU A 543 27.19 -14.44 -85.53
N LYS A 544 27.87 -15.05 -84.54
CA LYS A 544 29.02 -16.00 -84.70
C LYS A 544 29.81 -16.16 -83.40
N ASP A 545 29.91 -17.40 -82.94
CA ASP A 545 30.96 -17.95 -82.08
C ASP A 545 31.97 -18.72 -82.97
N PRO A 546 33.14 -19.24 -82.49
CA PRO A 546 33.79 -19.08 -81.18
C PRO A 546 35.35 -18.91 -81.25
N SER A 547 36.01 -18.53 -80.14
CA SER A 547 37.28 -19.19 -79.73
C SER A 547 37.73 -18.77 -78.32
N LEU A 548 37.94 -19.79 -77.50
CA LEU A 548 38.34 -19.82 -76.09
C LEU A 548 39.76 -19.27 -75.81
N ALA A 549 39.96 -18.56 -74.69
CA ALA A 549 40.60 -19.10 -73.47
C ALA A 549 40.99 -17.99 -72.46
N ASP A 550 40.48 -18.17 -71.24
CA ASP A 550 41.04 -17.82 -69.92
C ASP A 550 41.35 -16.36 -69.53
N SER A 551 40.47 -15.79 -68.70
CA SER A 551 40.87 -15.32 -67.37
C SER A 551 39.67 -15.20 -66.44
N ILE A 552 39.73 -15.99 -65.38
CA ILE A 552 38.90 -15.94 -64.18
C ILE A 552 38.82 -14.50 -63.65
N THR A 553 37.63 -13.93 -63.54
CA THR A 553 37.20 -13.05 -62.45
C THR A 553 35.68 -13.08 -62.37
N SER A 554 35.15 -14.17 -61.80
CA SER A 554 33.81 -14.12 -61.21
C SER A 554 33.85 -13.08 -60.09
N HIS A 555 33.30 -11.87 -60.31
CA HIS A 555 33.00 -10.99 -59.20
C HIS A 555 32.08 -11.76 -58.24
N PRO A 556 32.46 -11.95 -56.96
CA PRO A 556 31.54 -12.54 -56.00
C PRO A 556 30.32 -11.63 -55.96
N ARG A 557 29.13 -12.22 -56.08
CA ARG A 557 27.87 -11.51 -55.91
C ARG A 557 27.78 -11.15 -54.41
N GLU A 558 28.36 -10.01 -54.03
CA GLU A 558 28.52 -9.57 -52.65
C GLU A 558 27.22 -9.70 -51.86
N ASP A 559 27.30 -10.33 -50.69
CA ASP A 559 26.14 -10.58 -49.86
C ASP A 559 25.78 -9.30 -49.10
N TRP A 560 24.50 -8.91 -49.03
CA TRP A 560 24.06 -7.66 -48.37
C TRP A 560 24.57 -7.59 -46.92
N TYR A 561 24.66 -8.76 -46.27
CA TYR A 561 25.21 -8.92 -44.94
C TYR A 561 26.69 -8.51 -44.84
N GLU A 562 27.55 -8.89 -45.80
CA GLU A 562 28.98 -8.57 -45.76
C GLU A 562 29.25 -7.07 -45.92
N GLN A 563 28.38 -6.35 -46.64
CA GLN A 563 28.50 -4.89 -46.79
C GLN A 563 27.95 -4.11 -45.60
N LEU A 564 26.87 -4.59 -44.96
CA LEU A 564 26.25 -3.90 -43.83
C LEU A 564 26.89 -4.24 -42.48
N SER A 565 27.45 -5.44 -42.32
CA SER A 565 28.05 -5.90 -41.06
C SER A 565 29.13 -4.96 -40.52
N PRO A 566 30.13 -4.50 -41.30
CA PRO A 566 31.15 -3.57 -40.81
C PRO A 566 30.58 -2.21 -40.38
N LEU A 567 29.55 -1.71 -41.08
CA LEU A 567 28.90 -0.43 -40.75
C LEU A 567 28.09 -0.54 -39.46
N VAL A 568 27.36 -1.64 -39.28
CA VAL A 568 26.62 -1.92 -38.05
C VAL A 568 27.54 -2.10 -36.85
N LEU A 569 28.68 -2.79 -37.02
CA LEU A 569 29.71 -2.90 -35.98
C LEU A 569 30.28 -1.51 -35.63
N THR A 570 30.60 -0.69 -36.63
CA THR A 570 31.08 0.69 -36.40
C THR A 570 30.06 1.54 -35.64
N LEU A 571 28.77 1.42 -35.96
CA LEU A 571 27.70 2.09 -35.19
C LEU A 571 27.68 1.61 -33.74
N LYS A 572 27.72 0.30 -33.52
CA LYS A 572 27.74 -0.30 -32.17
C LYS A 572 28.94 0.19 -31.35
N ASP A 573 30.12 0.29 -31.97
CA ASP A 573 31.34 0.75 -31.31
C ASP A 573 31.28 2.25 -30.97
N CYS A 574 30.88 3.10 -31.93
CA CYS A 574 30.71 4.54 -31.71
C CYS A 574 29.69 4.83 -30.60
N MET A 575 28.58 4.09 -30.59
CA MET A 575 27.59 4.18 -29.52
C MET A 575 28.13 3.68 -28.19
N GLY A 576 28.87 2.58 -28.18
CA GLY A 576 29.51 2.04 -26.97
C GLY A 576 30.45 3.05 -26.32
N GLU A 577 31.22 3.79 -27.12
CA GLU A 577 32.12 4.83 -26.62
C GLU A 577 31.35 6.02 -26.00
N VAL A 578 30.34 6.54 -26.70
CA VAL A 578 29.47 7.62 -26.20
C VAL A 578 28.78 7.22 -24.89
N VAL A 579 28.19 6.02 -24.85
CA VAL A 579 27.54 5.48 -23.67
C VAL A 579 28.52 5.34 -22.51
N SER A 580 29.71 4.80 -22.76
CA SER A 580 30.73 4.60 -21.73
C SER A 580 31.17 5.93 -21.10
N ARG A 581 31.52 6.93 -21.93
CA ARG A 581 31.95 8.26 -21.45
C ARG A 581 30.84 8.98 -20.68
N ALA A 582 29.60 8.91 -21.18
CA ALA A 582 28.46 9.53 -20.51
C ALA A 582 28.07 8.81 -19.22
N LYS A 583 28.09 7.47 -19.19
CA LYS A 583 27.86 6.69 -17.98
C LYS A 583 28.90 7.06 -16.91
N GLN A 584 30.18 7.04 -17.25
CA GLN A 584 31.24 7.38 -16.30
C GLN A 584 31.10 8.82 -15.75
N SER A 585 30.83 9.80 -16.61
CA SER A 585 30.68 11.20 -16.18
C SER A 585 29.46 11.43 -15.30
N LEU A 586 28.30 10.88 -15.65
CA LEU A 586 27.09 10.97 -14.83
C LEU A 586 27.23 10.19 -13.51
N THR A 587 27.87 9.01 -13.53
CA THR A 587 28.19 8.27 -12.30
C THR A 587 29.15 9.06 -11.41
N PHE A 588 30.06 9.86 -11.98
CA PHE A 588 30.92 10.76 -11.21
C PHE A 588 30.14 11.92 -10.55
N VAL A 589 29.08 12.43 -11.20
CA VAL A 589 28.14 13.37 -10.57
C VAL A 589 27.44 12.73 -9.37
N LEU A 590 26.98 11.48 -9.50
CA LEU A 590 26.37 10.73 -8.40
C LEU A 590 27.36 10.44 -7.27
N LEU A 591 28.62 10.17 -7.59
CA LEU A 591 29.69 10.03 -6.58
C LEU A 591 29.86 11.32 -5.77
N GLN A 592 29.84 12.48 -6.43
CA GLN A 592 29.94 13.78 -5.76
C GLN A 592 28.72 14.05 -4.86
N GLU A 593 27.51 13.71 -5.31
CA GLU A 593 26.28 13.84 -4.51
C GLU A 593 26.40 13.07 -3.19
N LEU A 594 26.85 11.81 -3.26
CA LEU A 594 27.07 10.98 -2.10
C LEU A 594 28.19 11.55 -1.21
N ALA A 595 29.33 11.91 -1.81
CA ALA A 595 30.51 12.39 -1.10
C ALA A 595 30.29 13.64 -0.24
N CYS A 596 29.42 14.56 -0.66
CA CYS A 596 29.19 15.84 0.02
C CYS A 596 28.63 15.69 1.45
N SER A 597 28.13 14.51 1.85
CA SER A 597 27.39 14.34 3.12
C SER A 597 27.25 12.88 3.61
N LEU A 598 28.32 12.09 3.47
CA LEU A 598 28.35 10.67 3.83
C LEU A 598 28.69 10.49 5.33
N PRO A 599 27.70 10.49 6.24
CA PRO A 599 26.78 9.35 6.45
C PRO A 599 25.28 9.73 6.50
N GLN A 600 24.96 11.02 6.57
CA GLN A 600 23.58 11.50 6.77
C GLN A 600 22.68 11.15 5.58
N CYS A 601 23.20 11.26 4.35
CA CYS A 601 22.46 10.92 3.13
C CYS A 601 21.94 9.47 3.16
N LEU A 602 22.76 8.54 3.63
CA LEU A 602 22.47 7.12 3.68
C LEU A 602 21.42 6.79 4.75
N THR A 603 21.52 7.40 5.93
CA THR A 603 20.49 7.27 6.98
C THR A 603 19.14 7.84 6.54
N LEU A 604 19.13 8.97 5.82
CA LEU A 604 17.90 9.55 5.29
C LEU A 604 17.28 8.68 4.19
N THR A 605 18.12 8.08 3.34
CA THR A 605 17.67 7.13 2.31
C THR A 605 17.00 5.92 2.98
N LEU A 606 17.65 5.33 3.99
CA LEU A 606 17.08 4.22 4.75
C LEU A 606 15.73 4.60 5.38
N ARG A 607 15.65 5.76 6.06
CA ARG A 607 14.41 6.24 6.69
C ARG A 607 13.29 6.42 5.65
N ARG A 608 13.60 6.98 4.48
CA ARG A 608 12.65 7.15 3.38
C ARG A 608 12.17 5.80 2.83
N ASP A 609 13.08 4.85 2.63
CA ASP A 609 12.77 3.50 2.14
C ASP A 609 11.85 2.73 3.12
N ILE A 610 12.10 2.85 4.43
CA ILE A 610 11.26 2.28 5.49
C ILE A 610 9.83 2.81 5.41
N VAL A 611 9.69 4.15 5.42
CA VAL A 611 8.38 4.80 5.47
C VAL A 611 7.62 4.52 4.16
N PHE A 612 8.32 4.55 3.03
CA PHE A 612 7.75 4.21 1.73
C PHE A 612 7.29 2.74 1.67
N SER A 613 8.07 1.80 2.19
CA SER A 613 7.70 0.38 2.26
C SER A 613 6.41 0.16 3.05
N GLN A 614 6.29 0.78 4.22
CA GLN A 614 5.08 0.71 5.04
C GLN A 614 3.86 1.29 4.31
N ALA A 615 4.03 2.43 3.63
CA ALA A 615 2.97 3.08 2.86
C ALA A 615 2.54 2.26 1.63
N LEU A 616 3.51 1.70 0.89
CA LEU A 616 3.26 0.90 -0.31
C LEU A 616 2.51 -0.39 0.03
N ALA A 617 2.88 -1.08 1.11
CA ALA A 617 2.19 -2.29 1.54
C ALA A 617 0.69 -2.05 1.78
N GLY A 618 0.36 -0.91 2.41
CA GLY A 618 -1.02 -0.46 2.56
C GLY A 618 -1.69 -0.17 1.21
N LEU A 619 -1.03 0.61 0.35
CA LEU A 619 -1.56 0.99 -0.97
C LEU A 619 -1.89 -0.24 -1.84
N VAL A 620 -0.99 -1.22 -1.92
CA VAL A 620 -1.20 -2.43 -2.73
C VAL A 620 -2.39 -3.24 -2.21
N CYS A 621 -2.52 -3.34 -0.88
CA CYS A 621 -3.68 -3.96 -0.22
C CYS A 621 -5.00 -3.26 -0.62
N GLY A 622 -5.03 -1.92 -0.52
CA GLY A 622 -6.18 -1.11 -0.93
C GLY A 622 -6.51 -1.22 -2.42
N PHE A 623 -5.49 -1.28 -3.28
CA PHE A 623 -5.66 -1.40 -4.73
C PHE A 623 -6.26 -2.75 -5.11
N ILE A 624 -5.73 -3.85 -4.56
CA ILE A 624 -6.23 -5.20 -4.84
C ILE A 624 -7.69 -5.34 -4.43
N ILE A 625 -8.06 -4.88 -3.22
CA ILE A 625 -9.44 -5.00 -2.76
C ILE A 625 -10.40 -4.13 -3.58
N LYS A 626 -9.98 -2.90 -3.96
CA LYS A 626 -10.80 -2.00 -4.77
C LYS A 626 -10.97 -2.52 -6.20
N LEU A 627 -9.91 -3.07 -6.79
CA LEU A 627 -9.99 -3.72 -8.10
C LEU A 627 -10.93 -4.93 -8.05
N HIS A 628 -10.84 -5.75 -7.01
CA HIS A 628 -11.74 -6.90 -6.84
C HIS A 628 -13.21 -6.47 -6.70
N THR A 629 -13.51 -5.49 -5.85
CA THR A 629 -14.91 -5.06 -5.63
C THR A 629 -15.52 -4.35 -6.82
N SER A 630 -14.70 -3.69 -7.65
CA SER A 630 -15.16 -2.87 -8.77
C SER A 630 -14.83 -3.49 -10.13
N LEU A 631 -14.49 -4.78 -10.19
CA LEU A 631 -14.08 -5.47 -11.42
C LEU A 631 -15.17 -5.47 -12.50
N HIS A 632 -16.43 -5.53 -12.09
CA HIS A 632 -17.57 -5.59 -13.00
C HIS A 632 -18.19 -4.21 -13.29
N ASP A 633 -17.62 -3.13 -12.76
CA ASP A 633 -18.09 -1.77 -13.03
C ASP A 633 -17.33 -1.17 -14.24
N PRO A 634 -17.99 -1.03 -15.41
CA PRO A 634 -17.35 -0.49 -16.61
C PRO A 634 -16.94 0.97 -16.42
N ASN A 635 -17.67 1.76 -15.63
CA ASN A 635 -17.35 3.16 -15.39
C ASN A 635 -16.09 3.31 -14.53
N PHE A 636 -15.97 2.49 -13.49
CA PHE A 636 -14.75 2.41 -12.68
C PHE A 636 -13.54 1.99 -13.51
N LEU A 637 -13.67 0.93 -14.31
CA LEU A 637 -12.58 0.46 -15.17
C LEU A 637 -12.17 1.53 -16.20
N GLN A 638 -13.12 2.31 -16.70
CA GLN A 638 -12.86 3.45 -17.56
C GLN A 638 -12.09 4.56 -16.83
N GLN A 639 -12.54 4.94 -15.64
CA GLN A 639 -11.85 5.90 -14.78
C GLN A 639 -10.42 5.44 -14.46
N LEU A 640 -10.25 4.15 -14.14
CA LEU A 640 -8.99 3.56 -13.71
C LEU A 640 -7.88 3.70 -14.77
N HIS A 641 -8.17 3.45 -16.05
CA HIS A 641 -7.16 3.54 -17.11
C HIS A 641 -7.04 4.92 -17.76
N THR A 642 -8.07 5.77 -17.65
CA THR A 642 -8.06 7.11 -18.27
C THR A 642 -7.53 8.20 -17.35
N VAL A 643 -7.96 8.18 -16.08
CA VAL A 643 -7.66 9.19 -15.06
C VAL A 643 -6.70 8.62 -14.02
N GLY A 644 -6.92 7.38 -13.60
CA GLY A 644 -6.26 6.77 -12.44
C GLY A 644 -7.08 6.91 -11.17
N LEU A 645 -6.56 6.35 -10.07
CA LEU A 645 -7.31 6.16 -8.83
C LEU A 645 -6.89 7.18 -7.76
N ILE A 646 -7.85 7.83 -7.10
CA ILE A 646 -7.56 8.65 -5.93
C ILE A 646 -7.49 7.80 -4.67
N VAL A 647 -6.49 8.09 -3.82
CA VAL A 647 -6.27 7.37 -2.57
C VAL A 647 -6.20 8.37 -1.44
N GLN A 648 -7.19 8.36 -0.56
CA GLN A 648 -7.27 9.31 0.54
C GLN A 648 -6.81 8.64 1.84
N TYR A 649 -5.84 9.26 2.49
CA TYR A 649 -5.32 8.92 3.80
C TYR A 649 -5.84 9.91 4.84
N GLU A 650 -6.57 9.39 5.82
CA GLU A 650 -6.92 10.12 7.03
C GLU A 650 -5.86 9.92 8.10
N GLY A 651 -5.18 11.01 8.47
CA GLY A 651 -4.24 11.05 9.59
C GLY A 651 -4.91 11.55 10.86
N LEU A 652 -4.75 10.79 11.95
CA LEU A 652 -5.26 11.16 13.29
C LEU A 652 -4.12 11.54 14.26
N LEU A 653 -2.95 11.91 13.73
CA LEU A 653 -1.75 12.22 14.50
C LEU A 653 -1.79 13.65 15.05
N SER A 654 -1.34 13.83 16.29
CA SER A 654 -1.18 15.16 16.86
C SER A 654 0.10 15.85 16.38
N THR A 655 0.09 17.16 16.29
CA THR A 655 1.28 17.98 15.97
C THR A 655 2.16 18.25 17.22
N TYR A 656 2.24 17.28 18.13
CA TYR A 656 2.97 17.42 19.39
C TYR A 656 3.87 16.21 19.66
N SER A 657 5.01 16.45 20.33
CA SER A 657 5.96 15.41 20.74
C SER A 657 6.37 14.52 19.56
N ASP A 658 6.48 13.20 19.73
CA ASP A 658 6.93 12.28 18.68
C ASP A 658 5.95 12.20 17.50
N GLU A 659 4.65 12.47 17.70
CA GLU A 659 3.65 12.35 16.63
C GLU A 659 3.84 13.40 15.53
N ILE A 660 4.47 14.55 15.82
CA ILE A 660 4.81 15.51 14.77
C ILE A 660 5.87 14.95 13.81
N GLY A 661 6.88 14.26 14.34
CA GLY A 661 7.91 13.62 13.51
C GLY A 661 7.35 12.42 12.74
N MET A 662 6.38 11.70 13.32
CA MET A 662 5.65 10.67 12.60
C MET A 662 4.82 11.25 11.44
N LEU A 663 4.21 12.42 11.63
CA LEU A 663 3.47 13.12 10.58
C LEU A 663 4.41 13.61 9.46
N GLU A 664 5.61 14.09 9.81
CA GLU A 664 6.66 14.45 8.85
C GLU A 664 7.16 13.25 8.03
N ASP A 665 7.30 12.06 8.64
CA ASP A 665 7.59 10.81 7.93
C ASP A 665 6.44 10.46 6.99
N MET A 666 5.24 10.32 7.54
CA MET A 666 4.03 9.89 6.82
C MET A 666 3.71 10.77 5.61
N ALA A 667 3.85 12.10 5.75
CA ALA A 667 3.60 13.04 4.65
C ALA A 667 4.53 12.80 3.45
N VAL A 668 5.82 12.54 3.69
CA VAL A 668 6.78 12.25 2.61
C VAL A 668 6.51 10.86 2.03
N GLY A 669 6.32 9.85 2.87
CA GLY A 669 6.05 8.48 2.42
C GLY A 669 4.81 8.36 1.54
N ILE A 670 3.72 9.05 1.92
CA ILE A 670 2.48 9.07 1.12
C ILE A 670 2.66 9.87 -0.16
N SER A 671 3.37 11.01 -0.12
CA SER A 671 3.65 11.79 -1.33
C SER A 671 4.47 10.98 -2.35
N ASP A 672 5.41 10.15 -1.88
CA ASP A 672 6.22 9.28 -2.74
C ASP A 672 5.43 8.17 -3.44
N LEU A 673 4.23 7.82 -2.97
CA LEU A 673 3.37 6.84 -3.64
C LEU A 673 2.96 7.26 -5.06
N LYS A 674 3.05 8.55 -5.42
CA LYS A 674 2.84 9.04 -6.80
C LYS A 674 3.84 8.46 -7.82
N LYS A 675 4.96 7.92 -7.34
CA LYS A 675 6.00 7.25 -8.15
C LYS A 675 5.61 5.81 -8.53
N VAL A 676 4.50 5.31 -7.99
CA VAL A 676 4.04 3.94 -8.18
C VAL A 676 2.99 3.90 -9.29
N ALA A 677 3.17 2.98 -10.21
CA ALA A 677 2.15 2.59 -11.18
C ALA A 677 1.75 1.13 -10.97
N PHE A 678 0.52 0.79 -11.31
CA PHE A 678 0.01 -0.57 -11.29
C PHE A 678 -0.09 -1.11 -12.69
N LYS A 679 0.21 -2.40 -12.86
CA LYS A 679 -0.01 -3.14 -14.09
C LYS A 679 -0.76 -4.41 -13.74
N ILE A 680 -1.81 -4.72 -14.48
CA ILE A 680 -2.57 -5.96 -14.26
C ILE A 680 -2.07 -7.00 -15.25
N ILE A 681 -1.76 -8.20 -14.74
CA ILE A 681 -1.26 -9.32 -15.54
C ILE A 681 -2.06 -10.59 -15.26
N GLU A 682 -2.11 -11.47 -16.24
CA GLU A 682 -2.71 -12.79 -16.07
C GLU A 682 -1.80 -13.70 -15.25
N ALA A 683 -2.36 -14.37 -14.23
CA ALA A 683 -1.66 -15.34 -13.43
C ALA A 683 -1.40 -16.62 -14.24
N LYS A 684 -0.12 -16.95 -14.50
CA LYS A 684 0.27 -18.19 -15.19
C LYS A 684 0.20 -19.45 -14.30
N SER A 685 0.04 -19.27 -12.99
CA SER A 685 0.01 -20.31 -11.97
C SER A 685 -0.91 -19.91 -10.81
N ASN A 686 -1.06 -20.77 -9.80
CA ASN A 686 -1.80 -20.46 -8.56
C ASN A 686 -1.12 -19.40 -7.67
N ASP A 687 0.04 -18.87 -8.05
CA ASP A 687 0.67 -17.76 -7.34
C ASP A 687 0.04 -16.43 -7.77
N VAL A 688 -0.79 -15.87 -6.89
CA VAL A 688 -1.56 -14.65 -7.14
C VAL A 688 -1.00 -13.44 -6.37
N LEU A 689 0.18 -13.58 -5.75
CA LEU A 689 0.82 -12.48 -5.02
C LEU A 689 1.42 -11.45 -5.99
N PRO A 690 1.30 -10.14 -5.66
CA PRO A 690 1.77 -9.06 -6.51
C PRO A 690 3.29 -9.01 -6.56
N VAL A 691 3.87 -8.68 -7.71
CA VAL A 691 5.33 -8.56 -7.88
C VAL A 691 5.70 -7.09 -8.07
N ILE A 692 6.81 -6.66 -7.47
CA ILE A 692 7.28 -5.28 -7.59
C ILE A 692 8.48 -5.26 -8.53
N THR A 693 8.49 -4.32 -9.46
CA THR A 693 9.62 -4.06 -10.35
C THR A 693 9.92 -2.55 -10.39
N GLY A 694 11.10 -2.18 -10.89
CA GLY A 694 11.51 -0.78 -11.03
C GLY A 694 12.62 -0.36 -10.06
N ARG A 695 12.68 0.95 -9.79
CA ARG A 695 13.74 1.63 -9.01
C ARG A 695 13.11 2.62 -8.03
N ARG A 696 13.89 3.19 -7.09
CA ARG A 696 13.41 4.18 -6.11
C ARG A 696 12.66 5.39 -6.68
N GLU A 697 12.93 5.76 -7.93
CA GLU A 697 12.26 6.87 -8.60
C GLU A 697 10.96 6.48 -9.30
N HIS A 698 10.81 5.21 -9.69
CA HIS A 698 9.62 4.71 -10.38
C HIS A 698 9.43 3.21 -10.14
N TYR A 699 8.31 2.85 -9.52
CA TYR A 699 7.94 1.47 -9.22
C TYR A 699 6.73 1.05 -10.05
N VAL A 700 6.75 -0.19 -10.52
CA VAL A 700 5.61 -0.84 -11.15
C VAL A 700 5.21 -2.05 -10.31
N VAL A 701 3.99 -2.05 -9.79
CA VAL A 701 3.39 -3.16 -9.07
C VAL A 701 2.55 -3.97 -10.04
N GLU A 702 2.97 -5.21 -10.29
CA GLU A 702 2.26 -6.16 -11.13
C GLU A 702 1.27 -6.95 -10.28
N VAL A 703 -0.03 -6.69 -10.47
CA VAL A 703 -1.11 -7.42 -9.82
C VAL A 703 -1.54 -8.56 -10.72
N LYS A 704 -1.33 -9.80 -10.25
CA LYS A 704 -1.73 -11.02 -10.94
C LYS A 704 -3.22 -11.26 -10.70
N LEU A 705 -3.99 -11.51 -11.75
CA LEU A 705 -5.39 -11.93 -11.64
C LEU A 705 -5.58 -13.33 -12.26
N PRO A 706 -6.47 -14.16 -11.70
CA PRO A 706 -6.89 -15.41 -12.33
C PRO A 706 -7.50 -15.16 -13.72
N THR A 707 -7.37 -16.12 -14.64
CA THR A 707 -7.83 -16.01 -16.04
C THR A 707 -9.26 -15.51 -16.17
N GLY A 708 -10.22 -16.09 -15.43
CA GLY A 708 -11.63 -15.67 -15.51
C GLY A 708 -11.88 -14.21 -15.12
N MET A 709 -11.14 -13.69 -14.14
CA MET A 709 -11.20 -12.27 -13.75
C MET A 709 -10.49 -11.39 -14.78
N PHE A 710 -9.33 -11.83 -15.27
CA PHE A 710 -8.52 -11.08 -16.24
C PHE A 710 -9.27 -10.88 -17.57
N GLU A 711 -10.03 -11.88 -18.02
CA GLU A 711 -10.85 -11.82 -19.24
C GLU A 711 -11.95 -10.76 -19.18
N SER A 712 -12.44 -10.40 -17.98
CA SER A 712 -13.47 -9.37 -17.82
C SER A 712 -12.96 -7.94 -18.05
N LEU A 713 -11.64 -7.73 -18.06
CA LEU A 713 -11.05 -6.39 -18.15
C LEU A 713 -11.11 -5.78 -19.55
N PRO A 714 -11.03 -4.43 -19.67
CA PRO A 714 -10.90 -3.75 -20.95
C PRO A 714 -9.57 -4.08 -21.65
N ALA A 715 -9.55 -4.02 -22.98
CA ALA A 715 -8.36 -4.36 -23.78
C ALA A 715 -7.13 -3.53 -23.40
N GLN A 716 -7.31 -2.24 -23.12
CA GLN A 716 -6.24 -1.32 -22.73
C GLN A 716 -5.49 -1.79 -21.47
N ILE A 717 -6.24 -2.30 -20.50
CA ILE A 717 -5.66 -2.84 -19.25
C ILE A 717 -4.97 -4.19 -19.53
N LYS A 718 -5.56 -5.05 -20.37
CA LYS A 718 -4.98 -6.35 -20.75
C LYS A 718 -3.67 -6.20 -21.54
N GLU A 719 -3.56 -5.15 -22.35
CA GLU A 719 -2.34 -4.80 -23.09
C GLU A 719 -1.21 -4.29 -22.17
N GLY A 720 -1.47 -4.14 -20.87
CA GLY A 720 -0.49 -3.80 -19.86
C GLY A 720 -0.30 -2.30 -19.66
N GLN A 721 -1.31 -1.49 -19.94
CA GLN A 721 -1.30 -0.06 -19.64
C GLN A 721 -1.02 0.19 -18.15
N LEU A 722 -0.15 1.17 -17.87
CA LEU A 722 0.19 1.57 -16.51
C LEU A 722 -0.92 2.42 -15.89
N LEU A 723 -1.44 1.94 -14.77
CA LEU A 723 -2.52 2.57 -13.99
C LEU A 723 -1.92 3.44 -12.89
N ARG A 724 -2.30 4.72 -12.86
CA ARG A 724 -1.73 5.70 -11.92
C ARG A 724 -2.58 5.82 -10.66
N VAL A 725 -1.92 6.18 -9.55
CA VAL A 725 -2.57 6.50 -8.27
C VAL A 725 -2.25 7.93 -7.85
N HIS A 726 -3.22 8.59 -7.21
CA HIS A 726 -3.13 9.97 -6.73
C HIS A 726 -3.36 9.98 -5.21
N PRO A 727 -2.28 9.86 -4.41
CA PRO A 727 -2.38 9.86 -2.96
C PRO A 727 -2.63 11.27 -2.41
N VAL A 728 -3.59 11.41 -1.49
CA VAL A 728 -3.86 12.64 -0.75
C VAL A 728 -3.96 12.36 0.74
N LEU A 729 -3.32 13.20 1.56
CA LEU A 729 -3.28 13.10 3.02
C LEU A 729 -4.00 14.28 3.67
N PHE A 730 -5.01 13.98 4.49
CA PHE A 730 -5.64 14.95 5.38
C PHE A 730 -5.44 14.52 6.83
N ASN A 731 -4.77 15.36 7.63
CA ASN A 731 -4.49 15.08 9.04
C ASN A 731 -5.28 16.01 9.96
N VAL A 732 -5.90 15.44 10.99
CA VAL A 732 -6.49 16.16 12.12
C VAL A 732 -6.15 15.39 13.39
N GLY A 733 -5.33 15.96 14.27
CA GLY A 733 -5.01 15.32 15.54
C GLY A 733 -6.24 15.16 16.45
N ILE A 734 -6.48 13.94 16.95
CA ILE A 734 -7.59 13.66 17.87
C ILE A 734 -7.07 12.99 19.14
N ASN A 735 -6.41 13.75 20.00
CA ASN A 735 -6.01 13.33 21.35
C ASN A 735 -5.82 14.56 22.28
N GLU A 736 -5.43 14.32 23.53
CA GLU A 736 -5.10 15.38 24.49
C GLU A 736 -3.89 16.21 24.05
N GLN A 737 -2.88 15.55 23.47
CA GLN A 737 -1.66 16.18 22.97
C GLN A 737 -1.94 17.19 21.85
N GLN A 738 -2.94 16.95 20.99
CA GLN A 738 -3.39 17.91 20.00
C GLN A 738 -4.00 19.14 20.68
N THR A 739 -4.74 18.96 21.78
CA THR A 739 -5.27 20.10 22.55
C THR A 739 -4.13 20.97 23.10
N LEU A 740 -3.01 20.34 23.49
CA LEU A 740 -1.82 21.06 23.92
C LEU A 740 -1.15 21.78 22.73
N ALA A 741 -1.03 21.14 21.57
CA ALA A 741 -0.50 21.77 20.37
C ALA A 741 -1.34 22.99 19.93
N GLU A 742 -2.67 22.88 19.91
CA GLU A 742 -3.54 23.99 19.52
C GLU A 742 -3.51 25.16 20.50
N ARG A 743 -3.21 24.91 21.79
CA ARG A 743 -3.16 25.95 22.83
C ARG A 743 -1.79 26.58 22.99
N PHE A 744 -0.72 25.79 22.85
CA PHE A 744 0.64 26.17 23.24
C PHE A 744 1.71 25.79 22.20
N GLY A 745 1.38 24.99 21.21
CA GLY A 745 2.31 24.49 20.20
C GLY A 745 2.08 25.10 18.82
N ASP A 746 2.65 24.45 17.82
CA ASP A 746 2.52 24.81 16.41
C ASP A 746 1.67 23.77 15.66
N VAL A 747 0.69 24.25 14.90
CA VAL A 747 -0.19 23.45 14.04
C VAL A 747 0.04 23.72 12.55
N SER A 748 1.00 24.59 12.22
CA SER A 748 1.32 25.02 10.84
C SER A 748 1.64 23.85 9.92
N LEU A 749 2.34 22.81 10.42
CA LEU A 749 2.64 21.61 9.64
C LEU A 749 1.36 20.90 9.18
N GLN A 750 0.38 20.74 10.06
CA GLN A 750 -0.90 20.12 9.72
C GLN A 750 -1.68 20.97 8.72
N GLU A 751 -1.72 22.29 8.93
CA GLU A 751 -2.38 23.23 8.02
C GLU A 751 -1.74 23.21 6.61
N SER A 752 -0.40 23.24 6.54
CA SER A 752 0.36 23.15 5.28
C SER A 752 0.07 21.84 4.55
N ILE A 753 0.12 20.69 5.25
CA ILE A 753 -0.17 19.38 4.65
C ILE A 753 -1.59 19.36 4.11
N ASN A 754 -2.59 19.79 4.89
CA ASN A 754 -3.99 19.76 4.46
C ASN A 754 -4.23 20.69 3.26
N HIS A 755 -3.58 21.86 3.22
CA HIS A 755 -3.69 22.80 2.11
C HIS A 755 -3.03 22.26 0.83
N GLU A 756 -1.80 21.74 0.92
CA GLU A 756 -1.07 21.10 -0.18
C GLU A 756 -1.91 19.96 -0.79
N ASN A 757 -2.49 19.10 0.04
CA ASN A 757 -3.27 17.95 -0.41
C ASN A 757 -4.66 18.31 -0.94
N PHE A 758 -5.23 19.45 -0.51
CA PHE A 758 -6.44 19.99 -1.11
C PHE A 758 -6.22 20.41 -2.57
N GLU A 759 -5.11 21.07 -2.88
CA GLU A 759 -4.80 21.44 -4.28
C GLU A 759 -4.60 20.19 -5.15
N LEU A 760 -3.94 19.14 -4.64
CA LEU A 760 -3.81 17.85 -5.35
C LEU A 760 -5.17 17.20 -5.61
N LEU A 761 -6.07 17.20 -4.63
CA LEU A 761 -7.43 16.68 -4.77
C LEU A 761 -8.22 17.47 -5.83
N LYS A 762 -8.07 18.79 -5.84
CA LYS A 762 -8.71 19.69 -6.81
C LYS A 762 -8.19 19.49 -8.22
N GLU A 763 -6.89 19.28 -8.40
CA GLU A 763 -6.26 18.94 -9.68
C GLU A 763 -6.77 17.59 -10.21
N TYR A 764 -6.86 16.58 -9.34
CA TYR A 764 -7.45 15.29 -9.70
C TYR A 764 -8.92 15.44 -10.13
N TYR A 765 -9.72 16.20 -9.38
CA TYR A 765 -11.11 16.45 -9.72
C TYR A 765 -11.25 17.15 -11.08
N ALA A 766 -10.43 18.15 -11.37
CA ALA A 766 -10.42 18.82 -12.68
C ALA A 766 -10.10 17.83 -13.82
N THR A 767 -9.07 17.00 -13.63
CA THR A 767 -8.67 15.98 -14.60
C THR A 767 -9.77 14.93 -14.82
N PHE A 768 -10.46 14.53 -13.74
CA PHE A 768 -11.59 13.60 -13.80
C PHE A 768 -12.74 14.17 -14.62
N MET A 769 -13.09 15.44 -14.39
CA MET A 769 -14.15 16.13 -15.12
C MET A 769 -13.80 16.39 -16.60
N GLU A 770 -12.51 16.50 -16.93
CA GLU A 770 -12.06 16.72 -18.30
C GLU A 770 -12.06 15.41 -19.13
N LYS A 771 -11.64 14.30 -18.52
CA LYS A 771 -11.34 13.05 -19.24
C LYS A 771 -12.46 12.02 -19.24
N MET A 772 -13.42 12.11 -18.33
CA MET A 772 -14.54 11.17 -18.28
C MET A 772 -15.62 11.50 -19.32
N PRO A 773 -16.40 10.52 -19.81
CA PRO A 773 -17.46 10.77 -20.77
C PRO A 773 -18.53 11.75 -20.26
N PRO A 774 -19.09 12.62 -21.11
CA PRO A 774 -20.07 13.62 -20.72
C PRO A 774 -21.36 13.00 -20.15
N ASP A 775 -21.78 11.83 -20.65
CA ASP A 775 -22.96 11.10 -20.13
C ASP A 775 -22.72 10.64 -18.68
N TYR A 776 -21.54 10.10 -18.41
CA TYR A 776 -21.13 9.70 -17.07
C TYR A 776 -21.03 10.91 -16.14
N ILE A 777 -20.44 12.02 -16.60
CA ILE A 777 -20.34 13.26 -15.84
C ILE A 777 -21.72 13.84 -15.51
N SER A 778 -22.66 13.81 -16.45
CA SER A 778 -24.01 14.36 -16.26
C SER A 778 -24.76 13.57 -15.17
N HIS A 779 -24.76 12.24 -15.26
CA HIS A 779 -25.31 11.38 -14.22
C HIS A 779 -24.58 11.52 -12.88
N PHE A 780 -23.25 11.70 -12.91
CA PHE A 780 -22.44 11.91 -11.72
C PHE A 780 -22.80 13.22 -11.00
N GLN A 781 -22.97 14.32 -11.74
CA GLN A 781 -23.33 15.64 -11.20
C GLN A 781 -24.76 15.68 -10.66
N GLU A 782 -25.72 15.01 -11.31
CA GLU A 782 -27.10 14.89 -10.81
C GLU A 782 -27.17 14.13 -9.48
N GLN A 783 -26.29 13.15 -9.29
CA GLN A 783 -26.23 12.31 -8.08
C GLN A 783 -25.31 12.88 -6.99
N THR A 784 -24.41 13.81 -7.32
CA THR A 784 -23.40 14.30 -6.37
C THR A 784 -23.15 15.80 -6.42
N ASP A 785 -23.38 16.47 -5.29
CA ASP A 785 -22.87 17.83 -5.04
C ASP A 785 -21.38 17.81 -4.68
N LEU A 786 -20.53 17.26 -5.55
CA LEU A 786 -19.10 17.14 -5.28
C LEU A 786 -18.41 18.51 -5.26
N LYS A 787 -18.89 19.44 -6.09
CA LYS A 787 -18.38 20.82 -6.12
C LYS A 787 -18.65 21.53 -4.79
N GLY A 788 -19.88 21.45 -4.25
CA GLY A 788 -20.20 21.98 -2.93
C GLY A 788 -19.39 21.32 -1.83
N LEU A 789 -19.16 20.00 -1.89
CA LEU A 789 -18.30 19.30 -0.94
C LEU A 789 -16.83 19.78 -0.98
N LEU A 790 -16.27 20.02 -2.18
CA LEU A 790 -14.91 20.56 -2.34
C LEU A 790 -14.80 22.00 -1.81
N GLU A 791 -15.79 22.84 -2.09
CA GLU A 791 -15.85 24.21 -1.55
C GLU A 791 -15.97 24.20 -0.01
N ASN A 792 -16.81 23.33 0.55
CA ASN A 792 -16.94 23.14 1.99
C ASN A 792 -15.65 22.63 2.63
N LEU A 793 -14.92 21.73 1.95
CA LEU A 793 -13.62 21.26 2.42
C LEU A 793 -12.60 22.40 2.45
N HIS A 794 -12.54 23.22 1.38
CA HIS A 794 -11.67 24.39 1.32
C HIS A 794 -11.95 25.38 2.46
N GLN A 795 -13.24 25.71 2.67
CA GLN A 795 -13.67 26.59 3.74
C GLN A 795 -13.28 26.03 5.12
N ASN A 796 -13.45 24.72 5.34
CA ASN A 796 -13.10 24.08 6.61
C ASN A 796 -11.59 24.02 6.87
N ILE A 797 -10.76 23.91 5.83
CA ILE A 797 -9.29 23.98 5.96
C ILE A 797 -8.85 25.39 6.33
N GLN A 798 -9.51 26.41 5.78
CA GLN A 798 -9.24 27.82 6.14
C GLN A 798 -9.85 28.22 7.49
N ALA A 799 -10.92 27.55 7.90
CA ALA A 799 -11.56 27.79 9.17
C ALA A 799 -10.64 27.32 10.31
N LYS A 800 -10.16 28.28 11.12
CA LYS A 800 -9.36 28.01 12.34
C LYS A 800 -10.21 27.43 13.48
N LYS A 801 -10.95 26.36 13.21
CA LYS A 801 -11.72 25.58 14.18
C LYS A 801 -10.79 24.60 14.89
N ARG A 802 -10.95 24.44 16.21
CA ARG A 802 -10.21 23.43 16.99
C ARG A 802 -10.63 22.02 16.59
N LYS A 803 -9.66 21.13 16.38
CA LYS A 803 -9.83 19.74 15.96
C LYS A 803 -10.94 19.58 14.92
N ASN A 804 -10.82 20.30 13.81
CA ASN A 804 -11.85 20.34 12.78
C ASN A 804 -12.00 18.98 12.05
N VAL A 805 -12.73 18.05 12.65
CA VAL A 805 -12.97 16.71 12.11
C VAL A 805 -13.78 16.71 10.82
N GLU A 806 -14.48 17.82 10.50
CA GLU A 806 -15.18 17.97 9.23
C GLU A 806 -14.23 17.84 8.03
N ILE A 807 -12.95 18.25 8.17
CA ILE A 807 -11.95 18.14 7.10
C ILE A 807 -11.79 16.68 6.65
N VAL A 808 -11.55 15.78 7.61
CA VAL A 808 -11.33 14.35 7.30
C VAL A 808 -12.62 13.68 6.82
N TRP A 809 -13.78 14.07 7.37
CA TRP A 809 -15.08 13.52 6.96
C TRP A 809 -15.50 13.96 5.55
N LEU A 810 -15.29 15.24 5.19
CA LEU A 810 -15.53 15.75 3.85
C LEU A 810 -14.57 15.11 2.84
N ALA A 811 -13.27 15.03 3.15
CA ALA A 811 -12.30 14.36 2.30
C ALA A 811 -12.64 12.87 2.08
N ALA A 812 -13.09 12.18 3.13
CA ALA A 812 -13.56 10.80 3.05
C ALA A 812 -14.76 10.63 2.11
N THR A 813 -15.74 11.53 2.27
CA THR A 813 -16.97 11.52 1.46
C THR A 813 -16.65 11.81 0.00
N ILE A 814 -15.81 12.81 -0.28
CA ILE A 814 -15.33 13.13 -1.63
C ILE A 814 -14.61 11.93 -2.25
N CYS A 815 -13.71 11.28 -1.49
CA CYS A 815 -12.98 10.10 -1.96
C CYS A 815 -13.90 8.95 -2.35
N ARG A 816 -14.89 8.62 -1.49
CA ARG A 816 -15.88 7.57 -1.80
C ARG A 816 -16.71 7.94 -3.03
N LYS A 817 -17.14 9.20 -3.13
CA LYS A 817 -17.88 9.68 -4.30
C LYS A 817 -17.08 9.61 -5.59
N LEU A 818 -15.75 9.71 -5.52
CA LEU A 818 -14.84 9.59 -6.67
C LEU A 818 -14.34 8.14 -6.91
N ASN A 819 -15.00 7.12 -6.34
CA ASN A 819 -14.56 5.72 -6.42
C ASN A 819 -13.12 5.48 -5.95
N GLY A 820 -12.63 6.30 -5.01
CA GLY A 820 -11.28 6.19 -4.47
C GLY A 820 -11.10 5.12 -3.40
N ILE A 821 -9.86 4.98 -2.92
CA ILE A 821 -9.51 4.09 -1.80
C ILE A 821 -9.43 4.90 -0.51
N ARG A 822 -10.04 4.39 0.57
CA ARG A 822 -10.00 5.00 1.90
C ARG A 822 -9.01 4.32 2.84
N PHE A 823 -8.19 5.15 3.48
CA PHE A 823 -7.27 4.76 4.55
C PHE A 823 -7.54 5.53 5.83
N THR A 824 -7.41 4.86 6.98
CA THR A 824 -7.43 5.49 8.31
C THR A 824 -6.16 5.15 9.09
N CYS A 825 -5.41 6.19 9.43
CA CYS A 825 -4.08 6.08 10.04
C CYS A 825 -3.99 6.83 11.37
N CYS A 826 -3.42 6.17 12.38
CA CYS A 826 -2.99 6.83 13.61
C CYS A 826 -1.67 6.21 14.09
N LYS A 827 -1.14 6.63 15.25
CA LYS A 827 0.17 6.13 15.76
C LYS A 827 0.34 4.60 15.75
N SER A 828 -0.72 3.84 16.02
CA SER A 828 -0.65 2.39 16.17
C SER A 828 -1.76 1.63 15.43
N ALA A 829 -2.65 2.33 14.72
CA ALA A 829 -3.89 1.77 14.17
C ALA A 829 -4.63 0.84 15.15
N LYS A 830 -4.97 1.40 16.31
CA LYS A 830 -5.74 0.71 17.35
C LYS A 830 -6.92 1.56 17.80
N ASP A 831 -6.77 2.34 18.87
CA ASP A 831 -7.91 2.94 19.55
C ASP A 831 -8.53 4.10 18.75
N ARG A 832 -7.73 5.08 18.34
CA ARG A 832 -8.21 6.22 17.51
C ARG A 832 -8.73 5.76 16.15
N THR A 833 -8.04 4.82 15.52
CA THR A 833 -8.45 4.26 14.22
C THR A 833 -9.78 3.54 14.33
N SER A 834 -9.94 2.64 15.30
CA SER A 834 -11.23 1.95 15.52
C SER A 834 -12.35 2.95 15.82
N MET A 835 -12.10 3.95 16.67
CA MET A 835 -13.09 4.99 16.95
C MET A 835 -13.53 5.76 15.71
N SER A 836 -12.60 6.09 14.81
CA SER A 836 -12.88 6.82 13.57
C SER A 836 -13.64 5.95 12.58
N VAL A 837 -13.19 4.71 12.33
CA VAL A 837 -13.86 3.80 11.39
C VAL A 837 -15.29 3.50 11.84
N THR A 838 -15.53 3.23 13.12
CA THR A 838 -16.90 2.98 13.59
C THR A 838 -17.80 4.22 13.46
N LEU A 839 -17.26 5.43 13.66
CA LEU A 839 -18.01 6.67 13.46
C LEU A 839 -18.32 6.89 11.96
N GLU A 840 -17.36 6.59 11.09
CA GLU A 840 -17.50 6.64 9.65
C GLU A 840 -18.58 5.66 9.16
N GLN A 841 -18.51 4.40 9.58
CA GLN A 841 -19.51 3.36 9.29
C GLN A 841 -20.92 3.79 9.75
N CYS A 842 -21.08 4.25 11.00
CA CYS A 842 -22.38 4.71 11.49
C CYS A 842 -22.91 5.94 10.71
N SER A 843 -22.02 6.83 10.28
CA SER A 843 -22.40 7.99 9.46
C SER A 843 -22.86 7.55 8.08
N ILE A 844 -22.19 6.58 7.46
CA ILE A 844 -22.64 5.95 6.20
C ILE A 844 -24.01 5.31 6.37
N LEU A 845 -24.23 4.56 7.46
CA LEU A 845 -25.54 3.95 7.73
C LEU A 845 -26.66 5.00 7.84
N ARG A 846 -26.37 6.15 8.45
CA ARG A 846 -27.32 7.28 8.55
C ARG A 846 -27.58 7.95 7.21
N ASP A 847 -26.53 8.27 6.48
CA ASP A 847 -26.60 9.14 5.31
C ASP A 847 -27.06 8.36 4.06
N GLU A 848 -26.56 7.14 3.88
CA GLU A 848 -26.81 6.30 2.68
C GLU A 848 -27.91 5.24 2.92
N HIS A 849 -28.00 4.67 4.13
CA HIS A 849 -28.94 3.57 4.44
C HIS A 849 -30.10 3.98 5.36
N GLN A 850 -30.27 5.29 5.61
CA GLN A 850 -31.41 5.84 6.34
C GLN A 850 -31.59 5.25 7.76
N LEU A 851 -30.49 4.97 8.46
CA LEU A 851 -30.50 4.57 9.87
C LEU A 851 -31.44 5.48 10.68
N HIS A 852 -32.30 4.86 11.48
CA HIS A 852 -33.23 5.60 12.33
C HIS A 852 -32.47 6.57 13.26
N LYS A 853 -32.90 7.83 13.34
CA LYS A 853 -32.18 8.92 14.03
C LYS A 853 -31.86 8.59 15.49
N ASP A 854 -32.80 7.97 16.20
CA ASP A 854 -32.64 7.59 17.61
C ASP A 854 -31.66 6.42 17.84
N PHE A 855 -31.28 5.71 16.77
CA PHE A 855 -30.39 4.56 16.84
C PHE A 855 -28.94 4.90 16.49
N PHE A 856 -28.61 6.13 16.09
CA PHE A 856 -27.23 6.51 15.74
C PHE A 856 -26.24 6.27 16.89
N ILE A 857 -26.55 6.78 18.08
CA ILE A 857 -25.68 6.60 19.27
C ILE A 857 -25.67 5.14 19.72
N ARG A 858 -26.83 4.46 19.66
CA ARG A 858 -26.91 3.03 20.00
C ARG A 858 -26.07 2.16 19.08
N ALA A 859 -26.13 2.40 17.77
CA ALA A 859 -25.30 1.70 16.79
C ALA A 859 -23.81 1.96 17.06
N LEU A 860 -23.44 3.22 17.31
CA LEU A 860 -22.08 3.61 17.63
C LEU A 860 -21.56 2.88 18.88
N ASP A 861 -22.35 2.83 19.95
CA ASP A 861 -22.01 2.15 21.19
C ASP A 861 -21.96 0.63 21.01
N CYS A 862 -22.93 0.04 20.29
CA CYS A 862 -22.96 -1.40 19.99
C CYS A 862 -21.74 -1.84 19.19
N MET A 863 -21.40 -1.13 18.11
CA MET A 863 -20.26 -1.47 17.26
C MET A 863 -18.92 -1.28 17.99
N ARG A 864 -18.84 -0.32 18.94
CA ARG A 864 -17.66 -0.11 19.80
C ARG A 864 -17.57 -1.06 20.99
N SER A 865 -18.70 -1.58 21.46
CA SER A 865 -18.77 -2.41 22.66
C SER A 865 -18.12 -3.78 22.45
N ARG A 866 -17.50 -4.31 23.52
CA ARG A 866 -16.85 -5.62 23.49
C ARG A 866 -17.89 -6.72 23.30
N GLN A 867 -17.69 -7.58 22.30
CA GLN A 867 -18.01 -8.99 22.45
C GLN A 867 -16.72 -9.68 22.89
N THR A 868 -16.66 -10.17 24.13
CA THR A 868 -15.61 -11.11 24.55
C THR A 868 -15.86 -12.43 23.84
N GLN A 869 -15.25 -12.63 22.67
CA GLN A 869 -15.08 -13.96 22.10
C GLN A 869 -14.00 -14.65 22.95
N GLY A 870 -14.42 -15.61 23.78
CA GLY A 870 -13.55 -16.25 24.77
C GLY A 870 -12.48 -17.13 24.12
N ALA A 871 -11.24 -17.00 24.60
CA ALA A 871 -10.27 -18.09 24.51
C ALA A 871 -10.72 -19.25 25.41
N LEU A 872 -10.37 -20.48 25.04
CA LEU A 872 -10.53 -21.69 25.85
C LEU A 872 -9.96 -21.48 27.26
N ASN A 873 -10.81 -21.22 28.25
CA ASN A 873 -10.48 -21.29 29.67
C ASN A 873 -11.53 -22.16 30.36
N ASP A 874 -11.05 -23.10 31.17
CA ASP A 874 -11.84 -24.04 31.96
C ASP A 874 -12.64 -23.36 33.08
N SER A 875 -13.86 -23.87 33.24
CA SER A 875 -14.75 -23.87 34.42
C SER A 875 -14.74 -22.67 35.38
N ASP A 876 -15.75 -21.81 35.26
CA ASP A 876 -16.32 -21.08 36.40
C ASP A 876 -17.67 -21.75 36.76
N ASP A 877 -17.59 -22.80 37.59
CA ASP A 877 -18.76 -23.37 38.28
C ASP A 877 -18.85 -22.69 39.66
N PRO A 878 -20.01 -22.15 40.10
CA PRO A 878 -20.10 -21.29 41.28
C PRO A 878 -19.96 -22.01 42.64
N GLU A 879 -19.53 -23.28 42.68
CA GLU A 879 -19.51 -24.11 43.90
C GLU A 879 -18.13 -24.44 44.48
N THR A 880 -17.01 -23.94 43.94
CA THR A 880 -15.69 -24.30 44.50
C THR A 880 -14.78 -23.09 44.70
N GLY A 881 -14.34 -22.89 45.96
CA GLY A 881 -13.46 -21.81 46.38
C GLY A 881 -12.08 -21.88 45.71
N CYS A 882 -11.62 -20.72 45.22
CA CYS A 882 -10.48 -20.57 44.32
C CYS A 882 -9.18 -20.19 45.07
N LEU A 883 -8.03 -20.70 44.60
CA LEU A 883 -6.71 -20.07 44.73
C LEU A 883 -5.86 -20.25 43.45
N SER A 884 -5.14 -19.17 43.13
CA SER A 884 -3.93 -18.96 42.29
C SER A 884 -3.96 -18.99 40.74
N ASP A 885 -3.72 -17.78 40.20
CA ASP A 885 -2.76 -17.32 39.16
C ASP A 885 -2.24 -18.28 38.08
N ASN A 886 -2.61 -17.98 36.82
CA ASN A 886 -1.70 -17.66 35.70
C ASN A 886 -2.53 -17.26 34.46
N LYS A 887 -2.35 -16.03 33.95
CA LYS A 887 -3.15 -15.44 32.85
C LYS A 887 -2.42 -15.48 31.50
N PRO A 888 -3.03 -15.98 30.41
CA PRO A 888 -2.66 -15.61 29.05
C PRO A 888 -3.39 -14.33 28.61
N THR A 889 -2.69 -13.47 27.85
CA THR A 889 -3.17 -12.19 27.36
C THR A 889 -4.24 -12.34 26.25
N SER A 890 -5.51 -11.98 26.53
CA SER A 890 -6.57 -11.89 25.53
C SER A 890 -6.31 -10.74 24.56
N ARG A 891 -6.13 -11.01 23.26
CA ARG A 891 -5.75 -10.07 22.18
C ARG A 891 -6.82 -9.88 21.10
N HIS A 892 -8.07 -9.54 21.42
CA HIS A 892 -9.02 -9.12 20.37
C HIS A 892 -9.91 -7.97 20.87
N PHE A 893 -9.87 -6.84 20.14
CA PHE A 893 -10.64 -5.58 20.28
C PHE A 893 -10.73 -4.96 21.70
N TYR A 894 -10.12 -3.77 21.89
CA TYR A 894 -10.03 -3.12 23.19
C TYR A 894 -10.77 -1.76 23.27
N PRO A 895 -11.43 -1.45 24.40
CA PRO A 895 -12.20 -0.23 24.63
C PRO A 895 -11.42 0.87 25.39
N VAL A 896 -12.05 2.06 25.41
CA VAL A 896 -11.57 3.41 25.78
C VAL A 896 -11.76 3.79 27.26
N ALA A 897 -11.98 2.84 28.17
CA ALA A 897 -12.43 3.17 29.54
C ALA A 897 -11.37 3.77 30.50
N LEU A 898 -10.15 4.11 30.05
CA LEU A 898 -9.10 4.66 30.93
C LEU A 898 -8.70 6.13 30.64
N LEU A 899 -9.30 6.79 29.64
CA LEU A 899 -8.97 8.20 29.33
C LEU A 899 -9.79 9.22 30.14
N LEU A 900 -10.94 8.85 30.70
CA LEU A 900 -11.78 9.79 31.46
C LEU A 900 -11.44 9.87 32.96
N VAL A 901 -10.71 8.89 33.50
CA VAL A 901 -10.43 8.82 34.95
C VAL A 901 -9.02 9.34 35.30
N SER A 902 -8.07 9.34 34.34
CA SER A 902 -6.70 9.77 34.61
C SER A 902 -6.55 11.29 34.75
N SER A 903 -7.29 12.09 33.97
CA SER A 903 -7.17 13.56 34.00
C SER A 903 -7.66 14.16 35.32
N HIS A 904 -8.77 13.64 35.87
CA HIS A 904 -9.29 14.08 37.16
C HIS A 904 -8.42 13.60 38.33
N LEU A 905 -7.88 12.38 38.29
CA LEU A 905 -6.98 11.90 39.35
C LEU A 905 -5.63 12.61 39.36
N LEU A 906 -5.07 12.97 38.19
CA LEU A 906 -3.79 13.67 38.10
C LEU A 906 -3.92 15.14 38.53
N VAL A 907 -5.05 15.79 38.21
CA VAL A 907 -5.37 17.13 38.73
C VAL A 907 -5.64 17.09 40.24
N VAL A 908 -6.39 16.10 40.74
CA VAL A 908 -6.60 15.91 42.18
C VAL A 908 -5.28 15.61 42.91
N TRP A 909 -4.40 14.80 42.33
CA TRP A 909 -3.08 14.51 42.87
C TRP A 909 -2.16 15.73 42.84
N LEU A 910 -2.18 16.55 41.79
CA LEU A 910 -1.46 17.83 41.73
C LEU A 910 -1.98 18.81 42.78
N ILE A 911 -3.30 18.93 42.95
CA ILE A 911 -3.90 19.80 43.95
C ILE A 911 -3.58 19.32 45.36
N LEU A 912 -3.68 18.02 45.64
CA LEU A 912 -3.29 17.43 46.93
C LEU A 912 -1.79 17.59 47.21
N SER A 913 -0.95 17.41 46.19
CA SER A 913 0.50 17.59 46.31
C SER A 913 0.85 19.06 46.57
N LEU A 914 0.20 20.00 45.88
CA LEU A 914 0.40 21.43 46.10
C LEU A 914 -0.12 21.86 47.47
N ALA A 915 -1.26 21.33 47.91
CA ALA A 915 -1.82 21.58 49.24
C ALA A 915 -0.92 21.02 50.36
N LEU A 916 -0.36 19.81 50.20
CA LEU A 916 0.62 19.23 51.12
C LEU A 916 1.93 20.01 51.16
N LEU A 917 2.37 20.56 50.02
CA LEU A 917 3.59 21.36 49.93
C LEU A 917 3.39 22.73 50.58
N LEU A 918 2.23 23.37 50.39
CA LEU A 918 1.86 24.61 51.06
C LEU A 918 1.65 24.43 52.57
N ALA A 919 1.08 23.30 53.01
CA ALA A 919 0.91 22.96 54.42
C ALA A 919 2.24 22.65 55.15
N LYS A 920 3.34 22.43 54.42
CA LYS A 920 4.70 22.30 54.99
C LYS A 920 5.46 23.63 55.07
N TYR A 921 4.94 24.69 54.46
CA TYR A 921 5.53 26.03 54.43
C TYR A 921 4.75 27.06 55.26
N GLN A 922 3.69 26.63 55.95
CA GLN A 922 3.12 27.27 57.14
C GLN A 922 3.60 26.52 58.38
#